data_AF-A0A646KAQ1-F1
#
_entry.id   AF-A0A646KAQ1-F1
#
_cell.length_a   1.000
_cell.length_b   1.000
_cell.length_c   1.000
_cell.angle_alpha   90.00
_cell.angle_beta   90.00
_cell.angle_gamma   90.00
#
_symmetry.space_group_name_H-M   'P 1'
#
loop_
_entity.id
_entity.type
_entity.pdbx_description
1 polymer ?
#
loop_
_entity_poly.entity_id
_entity_poly.type
_entity_poly.pdbx_seq_one_letter_code
_entity_poly.pdbx_strand_id
1 'polypeptide(L)'
;MIPQFGILRWRLLSLLLVVAGWWALSSDVADAAPRDACQTGGLKARVEAADLDFQHRGRMSTQVHSYMTVKVPDTWPHARDLILGEGSTEQRNAMHCLLRGNEEPGERAAEWRFHNPRVTAGNGWITVEYQAFAWIKQTGPFLIGPWDIDVGEKKWPVVLKPPDALKGADWKRVKVDLGGLGTTHISPEPSSVKDGELVWATGKSLGIRVDVEPPWQRYFVLTHFWLLLSNVGVASWWVCASVVMALAAVRALPRRPSSAEDESGNTSRSFRRLAGGIGRALHNEGPRQAVLYWAVLSAAVVLTLLLLMKEIESPSWRALIGIATGLALVLVARPWIRPERPSAQKPGAEKSVAPGGQRRQARVVKVTASGVALLGALMVAAPHLFGQGPVLKPTTQSPGHFGLVLLGLTTLWLGLAAMTAWAWRFAREGGLVRESWTERWDRAPARWVAVVSALLAAITAVILCCFWWATNLDWKRVTWPSERTGTPREVSEFLVGFPLLSLGWVYAYSWVLAGIALVALLRIRVEKQRSEGNRLQRVSLGPEGPDFLLMAALFAFLVGLRQLVFAGASAAFYGLWFLLIILSLYALRSVGRRRSVLSLADGQFLSQTFGTPERMHELLKRSHEYRNCHHQIYLMEHGRMNGTEREELEEELREQGRWLSGQGPKHPAEVYSVVDVALAWGPGPHWWDNARHAAKLAFVFGIPASFAVVWLTSFPDHRTWLFTLHTPNGLLEIVAKFCAWQIAWAGAGMVLGALWRVLPGRRSPVRALSLTVAYALPVGVGALLSRITDTELSKALLYVMFMLIILTLTSLWLDMSTFREERQFWPTSFGLLLSIYQLRGIATQIAYVLALMATAAAIWHDLAGSVTKQ
;
A
#
# COMPACT_ATOMS: atom_id res chain seq x y z
N MET A 1 -9.13 10.40 -51.24
CA MET A 1 -9.53 11.33 -50.16
C MET A 1 -9.06 10.79 -48.82
N ILE A 2 -8.01 11.39 -48.26
CA ILE A 2 -7.30 10.97 -47.05
C ILE A 2 -8.01 11.61 -45.82
N PRO A 3 -8.37 10.86 -44.76
CA PRO A 3 -9.17 11.44 -43.68
C PRO A 3 -8.28 12.22 -42.70
N GLN A 4 -8.52 13.53 -42.61
CA GLN A 4 -7.87 14.51 -41.73
C GLN A 4 -8.17 14.34 -40.22
N PHE A 5 -8.72 13.21 -39.77
CA PHE A 5 -9.11 12.98 -38.37
C PHE A 5 -7.95 12.79 -37.38
N GLY A 6 -6.69 12.75 -37.85
CA GLY A 6 -5.50 12.60 -36.99
C GLY A 6 -5.00 13.89 -36.36
N ILE A 7 -5.25 15.05 -36.97
CA ILE A 7 -4.60 16.32 -36.60
C ILE A 7 -5.29 17.00 -35.41
N LEU A 8 -6.60 16.79 -35.24
CA LEU A 8 -7.38 17.41 -34.16
C LEU A 8 -7.00 16.89 -32.76
N ARG A 9 -6.58 15.62 -32.65
CA ARG A 9 -6.14 15.02 -31.38
C ARG A 9 -4.76 15.51 -30.92
N TRP A 10 -3.87 15.84 -31.85
CA TRP A 10 -2.59 16.46 -31.53
C TRP A 10 -2.75 17.91 -31.09
N ARG A 11 -3.70 18.65 -31.71
CA ARG A 11 -4.03 20.02 -31.31
C ARG A 11 -4.55 20.13 -29.88
N LEU A 12 -5.36 19.16 -29.42
CA LEU A 12 -5.86 19.12 -28.03
C LEU A 12 -4.74 18.82 -27.01
N LEU A 13 -3.75 18.02 -27.39
CA LEU A 13 -2.60 17.67 -26.55
C LEU A 13 -1.62 18.85 -26.44
N SER A 14 -1.43 19.59 -27.54
CA SER A 14 -0.71 20.88 -27.51
C SER A 14 -1.48 21.97 -26.77
N LEU A 15 -2.82 21.99 -26.80
CA LEU A 15 -3.63 22.93 -26.01
C LEU A 15 -3.55 22.64 -24.51
N LEU A 16 -3.51 21.36 -24.10
CA LEU A 16 -3.27 20.98 -22.70
C LEU A 16 -1.86 21.36 -22.22
N LEU A 17 -0.84 21.27 -23.09
CA LEU A 17 0.53 21.73 -22.80
C LEU A 17 0.64 23.26 -22.75
N VAL A 18 -0.11 23.98 -23.59
CA VAL A 18 -0.13 25.45 -23.62
C VAL A 18 -0.91 26.03 -22.44
N VAL A 19 -2.01 25.39 -22.01
CA VAL A 19 -2.76 25.80 -20.80
C VAL A 19 -1.95 25.52 -19.52
N ALA A 20 -1.15 24.44 -19.49
CA ALA A 20 -0.22 24.19 -18.39
C ALA A 20 0.96 25.17 -18.36
N GLY A 21 1.38 25.71 -19.52
CA GLY A 21 2.44 26.72 -19.62
C GLY A 21 1.99 28.15 -19.30
N TRP A 22 0.71 28.48 -19.49
CA TRP A 22 0.21 29.86 -19.33
C TRP A 22 -0.01 30.28 -17.87
N TRP A 23 -0.04 29.35 -16.91
CA TRP A 23 -0.27 29.66 -15.48
C TRP A 23 1.00 29.99 -14.67
N ALA A 24 2.16 30.09 -15.31
CA ALA A 24 3.45 30.34 -14.65
C ALA A 24 4.05 31.73 -14.92
N LEU A 25 3.20 32.74 -15.21
CA LEU A 25 3.61 34.14 -15.19
C LEU A 25 3.31 34.75 -13.82
N SER A 26 4.22 34.55 -12.87
CA SER A 26 4.36 35.44 -11.71
C SER A 26 5.37 36.52 -12.07
N SER A 27 4.94 37.76 -11.92
CA SER A 27 5.72 39.00 -12.07
C SER A 27 6.94 39.01 -11.14
N ASP A 28 8.12 39.23 -11.73
CA ASP A 28 9.34 39.58 -10.99
C ASP A 28 9.14 40.94 -10.31
N VAL A 29 9.05 40.95 -8.99
CA VAL A 29 9.26 42.15 -8.19
C VAL A 29 10.70 42.11 -7.71
N ALA A 30 11.51 43.05 -8.20
CA ALA A 30 12.89 43.22 -7.77
C ALA A 30 12.92 43.80 -6.34
N ASP A 31 13.40 43.02 -5.38
CA ASP A 31 13.64 43.48 -4.01
C ASP A 31 14.90 44.37 -3.97
N ALA A 32 14.70 45.65 -3.66
CA ALA A 32 15.77 46.51 -3.18
C ALA A 32 16.11 46.10 -1.73
N ALA A 33 17.39 45.87 -1.43
CA ALA A 33 17.85 45.59 -0.08
C ALA A 33 17.55 46.77 0.86
N PRO A 34 16.85 46.58 2.00
CA PRO A 34 16.63 47.68 2.91
C PRO A 34 17.59 47.64 4.10
N ARG A 35 18.10 48.83 4.43
CA ARG A 35 18.49 49.25 5.78
C ARG A 35 17.44 48.79 6.79
N ASP A 36 17.88 48.27 7.95
CA ASP A 36 17.13 47.86 9.16
C ASP A 36 15.60 48.07 9.12
N ALA A 37 14.92 47.32 8.23
CA ALA A 37 13.51 47.55 7.86
C ALA A 37 12.54 47.26 9.03
N CYS A 38 12.98 46.41 9.96
CA CYS A 38 12.20 45.99 11.10
C CYS A 38 12.29 46.94 12.29
N GLN A 39 13.17 47.96 12.26
CA GLN A 39 13.33 48.98 13.31
C GLN A 39 13.39 48.35 14.72
N THR A 40 14.18 47.30 14.85
CA THR A 40 14.21 46.41 16.03
C THR A 40 14.65 47.14 17.31
N GLY A 41 15.50 48.17 17.18
CA GLY A 41 16.00 48.96 18.32
C GLY A 41 14.95 49.78 19.08
N GLY A 42 13.76 50.01 18.48
CA GLY A 42 12.65 50.73 19.13
C GLY A 42 11.63 49.84 19.85
N LEU A 43 11.71 48.52 19.69
CA LEU A 43 10.69 47.58 20.17
C LEU A 43 10.94 47.21 21.65
N LYS A 44 10.12 47.76 22.55
CA LYS A 44 10.07 47.37 23.98
C LYS A 44 9.00 46.30 24.22
N ALA A 45 9.13 45.16 23.56
CA ALA A 45 8.17 44.05 23.70
C ALA A 45 8.24 43.41 25.10
N ARG A 46 7.13 42.80 25.51
CA ARG A 46 7.05 41.93 26.70
C ARG A 46 6.62 40.54 26.26
N VAL A 47 7.38 39.51 26.60
CA VAL A 47 6.99 38.12 26.37
C VAL A 47 6.35 37.59 27.64
N GLU A 48 5.03 37.40 27.62
CA GLU A 48 4.27 36.94 28.78
C GLU A 48 4.50 35.45 29.05
N ALA A 49 4.68 34.65 27.99
CA ALA A 49 4.94 33.23 28.07
C ALA A 49 5.73 32.72 26.85
N ALA A 50 6.66 31.80 27.07
CA ALA A 50 7.32 31.01 26.05
C ALA A 50 7.48 29.56 26.54
N ASP A 51 6.63 28.68 26.02
CA ASP A 51 6.50 27.30 26.48
C ASP A 51 6.98 26.35 25.36
N LEU A 52 7.68 25.28 25.74
CA LEU A 52 8.11 24.19 24.87
C LEU A 52 7.67 22.86 25.48
N ASP A 53 6.97 22.02 24.72
CA ASP A 53 6.42 20.74 25.17
C ASP A 53 6.88 19.58 24.28
N PHE A 54 7.51 18.57 24.88
CA PHE A 54 7.95 17.34 24.23
C PHE A 54 6.94 16.20 24.40
N GLN A 55 6.25 15.85 23.32
CA GLN A 55 5.33 14.73 23.27
C GLN A 55 5.98 13.50 22.62
N HIS A 56 6.32 12.50 23.45
CA HIS A 56 7.09 11.33 23.00
C HIS A 56 6.40 9.96 23.18
N ARG A 57 5.51 9.80 24.18
CA ARG A 57 4.85 8.52 24.49
C ARG A 57 3.80 8.14 23.44
N GLY A 58 3.78 6.86 23.05
CA GLY A 58 2.78 6.28 22.16
C GLY A 58 2.82 6.76 20.71
N ARG A 59 3.91 7.44 20.28
CA ARG A 59 4.06 8.01 18.93
C ARG A 59 5.26 7.43 18.21
N MET A 60 5.29 7.50 16.88
CA MET A 60 6.42 7.00 16.06
C MET A 60 7.60 7.99 15.96
N SER A 61 7.38 9.24 16.34
CA SER A 61 8.37 10.32 16.39
C SER A 61 8.06 11.24 17.55
N THR A 62 9.09 11.82 18.19
CA THR A 62 8.89 12.87 19.19
C THR A 62 8.35 14.12 18.50
N GLN A 63 7.20 14.60 18.95
CA GLN A 63 6.63 15.88 18.54
C GLN A 63 7.01 16.94 19.56
N VAL A 64 7.40 18.11 19.08
CA VAL A 64 7.72 19.27 19.93
C VAL A 64 6.72 20.36 19.62
N HIS A 65 6.11 20.97 20.64
CA HIS A 65 5.21 22.11 20.51
C HIS A 65 5.84 23.34 21.14
N SER A 66 5.73 24.48 20.46
CA SER A 66 6.17 25.77 20.96
C SER A 66 4.98 26.72 21.02
N TYR A 67 4.78 27.32 22.19
CA TYR A 67 3.76 28.34 22.43
C TYR A 67 4.45 29.61 22.89
N MET A 68 4.04 30.76 22.35
CA MET A 68 4.61 32.05 22.74
C MET A 68 3.54 33.14 22.71
N THR A 69 3.48 33.97 23.76
CA THR A 69 2.59 35.13 23.85
C THR A 69 3.41 36.39 24.01
N VAL A 70 3.33 37.29 23.03
CA VAL A 70 4.11 38.53 22.99
C VAL A 70 3.17 39.73 23.04
N LYS A 71 3.45 40.69 23.92
CA LYS A 71 2.82 42.00 23.96
C LYS A 71 3.75 43.04 23.35
N VAL A 72 3.28 43.68 22.30
CA VAL A 72 3.95 44.73 21.54
C VAL A 72 3.30 46.07 21.90
N PRO A 73 4.06 47.12 22.26
CA PRO A 73 3.47 48.42 22.53
C PRO A 73 2.93 49.04 21.23
N ASP A 74 1.82 49.76 21.33
CA ASP A 74 1.21 50.49 20.20
C ASP A 74 2.12 51.57 19.59
N THR A 75 3.14 52.00 20.33
CA THR A 75 4.20 52.93 19.89
C THR A 75 5.21 52.33 18.91
N TRP A 76 5.26 51.00 18.74
CA TRP A 76 6.12 50.40 17.72
C TRP A 76 5.55 50.69 16.32
N PRO A 77 6.36 51.16 15.36
CA PRO A 77 5.84 51.60 14.05
C PRO A 77 5.01 50.55 13.29
N HIS A 78 5.38 49.28 13.40
CA HIS A 78 4.67 48.15 12.79
C HIS A 78 3.51 47.60 13.65
N ALA A 79 3.23 48.19 14.80
CA ALA A 79 2.21 47.70 15.73
C ALA A 79 0.82 47.69 15.07
N ARG A 80 0.42 48.81 14.45
CA ARG A 80 -0.90 48.92 13.81
C ARG A 80 -1.08 47.91 12.68
N ASP A 81 0.01 47.57 11.99
CA ASP A 81 0.00 46.63 10.88
C ASP A 81 -0.29 45.20 11.34
N LEU A 82 0.06 44.84 12.58
CA LEU A 82 -0.28 43.53 13.16
C LEU A 82 -1.79 43.29 13.26
N ILE A 83 -2.60 44.35 13.36
CA ILE A 83 -4.07 44.28 13.53
C ILE A 83 -4.78 44.21 12.17
N LEU A 84 -4.07 44.48 11.06
CA LEU A 84 -4.63 44.36 9.72
C LEU A 84 -4.97 42.90 9.40
N GLY A 85 -5.81 42.69 8.37
CA GLY A 85 -6.27 41.35 8.00
C GLY A 85 -5.12 40.38 7.74
N GLU A 86 -5.32 39.10 8.08
CA GLU A 86 -4.29 38.03 8.05
C GLU A 86 -3.59 37.81 6.70
N GLY A 87 -4.17 38.32 5.60
CA GLY A 87 -3.60 38.25 4.26
C GLY A 87 -2.89 39.51 3.79
N SER A 88 -2.92 40.60 4.57
CA SER A 88 -2.31 41.86 4.15
C SER A 88 -0.79 41.78 4.12
N THR A 89 -0.18 42.49 3.17
CA THR A 89 1.28 42.57 3.02
C THR A 89 1.92 43.22 4.25
N GLU A 90 1.24 44.25 4.80
CA GLU A 90 1.68 45.02 5.96
C GLU A 90 1.69 44.15 7.22
N GLN A 91 0.61 43.39 7.47
CA GLN A 91 0.54 42.50 8.63
C GLN A 91 1.59 41.38 8.57
N ARG A 92 1.82 40.80 7.39
CA ARG A 92 2.84 39.77 7.21
C ARG A 92 4.25 40.30 7.41
N ASN A 93 4.55 41.51 6.93
CA ASN A 93 5.83 42.17 7.15
C ASN A 93 6.04 42.48 8.65
N ALA A 94 5.02 43.01 9.33
CA ALA A 94 5.06 43.24 10.77
C ALA A 94 5.27 41.93 11.55
N MET A 95 4.57 40.86 11.15
CA MET A 95 4.71 39.53 11.75
C MET A 95 6.10 38.93 11.49
N HIS A 96 6.65 39.12 10.29
CA HIS A 96 8.01 38.70 9.94
C HIS A 96 9.03 39.40 10.81
N CYS A 97 8.93 40.72 10.94
CA CYS A 97 9.82 41.51 11.79
C CYS A 97 9.74 41.11 13.26
N LEU A 98 8.55 40.78 13.77
CA LEU A 98 8.35 40.38 15.15
C LEU A 98 8.89 38.96 15.45
N LEU A 99 8.60 37.99 14.56
CA LEU A 99 8.79 36.55 14.85
C LEU A 99 9.98 35.90 14.14
N ARG A 100 10.50 36.49 13.04
CA ARG A 100 11.60 35.95 12.23
C ARG A 100 12.81 36.86 12.22
N GLY A 101 12.61 38.19 12.19
CA GLY A 101 13.70 39.16 12.11
C GLY A 101 14.48 39.03 10.81
N ASN A 102 15.76 38.68 10.90
CA ASN A 102 16.69 38.55 9.77
C ASN A 102 16.93 37.10 9.31
N GLU A 103 16.16 36.13 9.83
CA GLU A 103 16.26 34.72 9.42
C GLU A 103 16.03 34.55 7.91
N GLU A 104 16.84 33.71 7.24
CA GLU A 104 16.62 33.42 5.83
C GLU A 104 15.35 32.58 5.62
N PRO A 105 14.61 32.79 4.50
CA PRO A 105 13.51 31.92 4.14
C PRO A 105 13.99 30.47 4.04
N GLY A 106 13.31 29.54 4.73
CA GLY A 106 13.67 28.12 4.70
C GLY A 106 14.40 27.60 5.94
N GLU A 107 14.98 28.46 6.79
CA GLU A 107 15.64 28.03 8.04
C GLU A 107 14.70 27.25 8.97
N ARG A 108 13.37 27.45 8.83
CA ARG A 108 12.32 26.82 9.63
C ARG A 108 11.55 25.71 8.92
N ALA A 109 12.21 24.99 8.00
CA ALA A 109 11.56 23.91 7.23
C ALA A 109 10.84 22.85 8.08
N ALA A 110 11.31 22.61 9.31
CA ALA A 110 10.74 21.65 10.25
C ALA A 110 9.49 22.17 11.01
N GLU A 111 9.24 23.47 10.99
CA GLU A 111 8.18 24.13 11.74
C GLU A 111 6.81 24.01 11.03
N TRP A 112 5.78 23.69 11.81
CA TRP A 112 4.39 23.57 11.37
C TRP A 112 3.49 24.41 12.24
N ARG A 113 2.42 24.93 11.64
CA ARG A 113 1.43 25.80 12.31
C ARG A 113 0.03 25.41 11.84
N PHE A 114 -0.94 25.40 12.75
CA PHE A 114 -2.33 25.08 12.43
C PHE A 114 -3.12 26.28 11.94
N HIS A 115 -2.77 27.46 12.43
CA HIS A 115 -3.38 28.72 12.09
C HIS A 115 -2.31 29.81 12.10
N ASN A 116 -2.64 30.96 11.52
CA ASN A 116 -1.82 32.15 11.69
C ASN A 116 -1.80 32.57 13.18
N PRO A 117 -0.78 33.32 13.62
CA PRO A 117 -0.75 33.86 14.98
C PRO A 117 -1.99 34.71 15.23
N ARG A 118 -2.60 34.55 16.41
CA ARG A 118 -3.78 35.34 16.78
C ARG A 118 -3.34 36.69 17.30
N VAL A 119 -3.91 37.76 16.77
CA VAL A 119 -3.58 39.13 17.18
C VAL A 119 -4.79 39.76 17.84
N THR A 120 -4.61 40.32 19.04
CA THR A 120 -5.64 41.06 19.78
C THR A 120 -5.09 42.39 20.24
N ALA A 121 -5.87 43.46 20.07
CA ALA A 121 -5.51 44.80 20.52
C ALA A 121 -6.25 45.13 21.83
N GLY A 122 -5.54 45.68 22.82
CA GLY A 122 -6.14 46.10 24.08
C GLY A 122 -5.20 46.91 24.96
N ASN A 123 -5.73 47.92 25.66
CA ASN A 123 -5.02 48.71 26.69
C ASN A 123 -3.65 49.27 26.27
N GLY A 124 -3.49 49.76 25.04
CA GLY A 124 -2.22 50.30 24.52
C GLY A 124 -1.19 49.24 24.11
N TRP A 125 -1.58 47.96 24.12
CA TRP A 125 -0.75 46.83 23.71
C TRP A 125 -1.45 46.01 22.63
N ILE A 126 -0.63 45.33 21.84
CA ILE A 126 -1.05 44.34 20.87
C ILE A 126 -0.48 43.01 21.31
N THR A 127 -1.37 42.06 21.60
CA THR A 127 -1.00 40.72 22.03
C THR A 127 -1.00 39.79 20.82
N VAL A 128 0.13 39.14 20.58
CA VAL A 128 0.34 38.15 19.53
C VAL A 128 0.52 36.79 20.17
N GLU A 129 -0.39 35.87 19.89
CA GLU A 129 -0.32 34.47 20.31
C GLU A 129 0.20 33.62 19.16
N TYR A 130 1.32 32.96 19.39
CA TYR A 130 2.03 32.14 18.43
C TYR A 130 2.05 30.68 18.89
N GLN A 131 1.63 29.77 18.01
CA GLN A 131 1.68 28.33 18.23
C GLN A 131 2.32 27.64 17.03
N ALA A 132 3.35 26.84 17.30
CA ALA A 132 4.02 26.02 16.30
C ALA A 132 4.34 24.63 16.85
N PHE A 133 4.60 23.69 15.95
CA PHE A 133 5.03 22.35 16.31
C PHE A 133 6.01 21.80 15.26
N ALA A 134 6.79 20.79 15.63
CA ALA A 134 7.73 20.11 14.75
C ALA A 134 7.80 18.62 15.10
N TRP A 135 8.28 17.80 14.16
CA TRP A 135 8.57 16.39 14.42
C TRP A 135 10.06 16.12 14.31
N ILE A 136 10.64 15.48 15.32
CA ILE A 136 12.03 15.04 15.31
C ILE A 136 12.11 13.75 14.50
N LYS A 137 12.53 13.86 13.23
CA LYS A 137 12.61 12.75 12.26
C LYS A 137 14.03 12.46 11.79
N GLN A 138 14.94 13.42 11.89
CA GLN A 138 16.32 13.33 11.42
C GLN A 138 17.24 14.05 12.40
N THR A 139 18.52 13.72 12.34
CA THR A 139 19.56 14.42 13.10
C THR A 139 19.84 15.81 12.51
N GLY A 140 20.42 16.67 13.35
CA GLY A 140 20.81 18.03 13.00
C GLY A 140 19.92 19.12 13.62
N PRO A 141 20.30 20.38 13.42
CA PRO A 141 19.61 21.53 13.99
C PRO A 141 18.30 21.84 13.27
N PHE A 142 17.30 22.25 14.04
CA PHE A 142 16.10 22.87 13.50
C PHE A 142 15.53 23.91 14.47
N LEU A 143 14.83 24.90 13.91
CA LEU A 143 14.20 25.99 14.66
C LEU A 143 12.70 25.75 14.81
N ILE A 144 12.16 26.03 16.00
CA ILE A 144 10.73 26.03 16.29
C ILE A 144 10.39 27.16 17.28
N GLY A 145 9.61 28.15 16.85
CA GLY A 145 9.34 29.33 17.69
C GLY A 145 10.65 30.02 18.12
N PRO A 146 10.84 30.41 19.39
CA PRO A 146 12.11 30.99 19.82
C PRO A 146 13.18 29.92 20.17
N TRP A 147 13.01 28.66 19.77
CA TRP A 147 13.86 27.55 20.19
C TRP A 147 14.71 26.98 19.06
N ASP A 148 15.97 26.73 19.36
CA ASP A 148 16.95 26.04 18.52
C ASP A 148 17.22 24.66 19.12
N ILE A 149 16.93 23.60 18.37
CA ILE A 149 17.05 22.21 18.82
C ILE A 149 18.02 21.51 17.90
N ASP A 150 19.20 21.15 18.42
CA ASP A 150 20.17 20.34 17.68
C ASP A 150 20.06 18.87 18.06
N VAL A 151 19.51 18.08 17.14
CA VAL A 151 19.22 16.66 17.34
C VAL A 151 20.49 15.85 17.12
N GLY A 152 21.28 15.72 18.18
CA GLY A 152 22.40 14.80 18.24
C GLY A 152 22.00 13.35 18.50
N GLU A 153 23.00 12.47 18.46
CA GLU A 153 22.83 11.05 18.74
C GLU A 153 22.51 10.77 20.22
N LYS A 154 23.28 11.37 21.15
CA LYS A 154 23.17 11.08 22.59
C LYS A 154 22.43 12.13 23.38
N LYS A 155 22.36 13.36 22.85
CA LYS A 155 21.80 14.51 23.55
C LYS A 155 21.22 15.47 22.52
N TRP A 156 20.12 16.10 22.90
CA TRP A 156 19.43 17.13 22.14
C TRP A 156 19.55 18.45 22.90
N PRO A 157 20.61 19.25 22.67
CA PRO A 157 20.66 20.62 23.16
C PRO A 157 19.47 21.43 22.62
N VAL A 158 18.66 21.91 23.55
CA VAL A 158 17.53 22.81 23.32
C VAL A 158 17.93 24.18 23.86
N VAL A 159 18.02 25.17 22.99
CA VAL A 159 18.48 26.52 23.35
C VAL A 159 17.39 27.54 23.03
N LEU A 160 17.09 28.42 23.98
CA LEU A 160 16.25 29.59 23.73
C LEU A 160 17.05 30.64 22.95
N LYS A 161 16.73 30.78 21.67
CA LYS A 161 17.36 31.71 20.73
C LYS A 161 16.28 32.62 20.13
N PRO A 162 15.92 33.72 20.83
CA PRO A 162 14.87 34.61 20.35
C PRO A 162 15.30 35.39 19.10
N PRO A 163 14.33 35.76 18.22
CA PRO A 163 14.57 36.66 17.10
C PRO A 163 15.16 38.00 17.55
N ASP A 164 15.86 38.70 16.66
CA ASP A 164 16.52 39.98 16.96
C ASP A 164 15.57 41.00 17.63
N ALA A 165 14.33 41.06 17.16
CA ALA A 165 13.27 41.91 17.69
C ALA A 165 12.91 41.62 19.17
N LEU A 166 13.09 40.38 19.63
CA LEU A 166 12.73 39.93 20.98
C LEU A 166 13.94 39.76 21.90
N LYS A 167 15.17 39.97 21.42
CA LYS A 167 16.38 39.91 22.26
C LYS A 167 16.34 40.91 23.42
N GLY A 168 15.77 42.10 23.21
CA GLY A 168 15.63 43.14 24.25
C GLY A 168 14.33 43.06 25.07
N ALA A 169 13.48 42.06 24.86
CA ALA A 169 12.15 42.00 25.46
C ALA A 169 12.19 41.67 26.97
N ASP A 170 11.13 42.06 27.69
CA ASP A 170 10.90 41.69 29.09
C ASP A 170 10.21 40.31 29.14
N TRP A 171 10.95 39.25 29.46
CA TRP A 171 10.49 37.85 29.46
C TRP A 171 9.95 37.44 30.82
N LYS A 172 8.63 37.26 30.99
CA LYS A 172 8.01 36.94 32.29
C LYS A 172 8.12 35.48 32.69
N ARG A 173 7.82 34.58 31.76
CA ARG A 173 7.76 33.14 32.01
C ARG A 173 8.29 32.35 30.83
N VAL A 174 9.25 31.47 31.09
CA VAL A 174 9.70 30.45 30.14
C VAL A 174 9.45 29.08 30.76
N LYS A 175 8.86 28.16 30.01
CA LYS A 175 8.58 26.79 30.45
C LYS A 175 9.12 25.78 29.43
N VAL A 176 9.78 24.74 29.90
CA VAL A 176 10.14 23.56 29.10
C VAL A 176 9.56 22.33 29.79
N ASP A 177 8.59 21.68 29.15
CA ASP A 177 8.05 20.40 29.56
C ASP A 177 8.72 19.29 28.75
N LEU A 178 9.48 18.45 29.43
CA LEU A 178 10.22 17.34 28.83
C LEU A 178 9.32 16.15 28.50
N GLY A 179 8.07 16.15 28.96
CA GLY A 179 7.10 15.09 28.75
C GLY A 179 7.57 13.71 29.20
N GLY A 180 8.49 13.65 30.18
CA GLY A 180 9.10 12.42 30.71
C GLY A 180 10.46 12.03 30.12
N LEU A 181 11.07 12.87 29.27
CA LEU A 181 12.46 12.70 28.83
C LEU A 181 13.46 13.08 29.93
N GLY A 182 14.63 12.46 29.92
CA GLY A 182 15.72 12.78 30.85
C GLY A 182 16.47 14.05 30.45
N THR A 183 17.26 14.61 31.37
CA THR A 183 18.16 15.75 31.09
C THR A 183 19.49 15.60 31.79
N THR A 184 20.57 15.99 31.14
CA THR A 184 21.93 15.96 31.73
C THR A 184 22.43 17.32 32.19
N HIS A 185 22.02 18.39 31.51
CA HIS A 185 22.54 19.72 31.77
C HIS A 185 21.46 20.77 31.55
N ILE A 186 21.25 21.61 32.55
CA ILE A 186 20.29 22.73 32.52
C ILE A 186 21.04 23.98 32.94
N SER A 187 20.96 25.04 32.14
CA SER A 187 21.57 26.33 32.47
C SER A 187 20.75 27.47 31.87
N PRO A 188 20.43 28.55 32.61
CA PRO A 188 20.59 28.71 34.06
C PRO A 188 19.63 27.81 34.85
N GLU A 189 19.83 27.69 36.16
CA GLU A 189 18.97 26.88 37.03
C GLU A 189 17.50 27.38 37.00
N PRO A 190 16.51 26.50 36.83
CA PRO A 190 15.10 26.86 36.77
C PRO A 190 14.59 27.33 38.13
N SER A 191 13.66 28.29 38.12
CA SER A 191 12.96 28.77 39.31
C SER A 191 12.06 27.70 39.94
N SER A 192 11.59 26.74 39.15
CA SER A 192 10.81 25.60 39.62
C SER A 192 11.01 24.39 38.72
N VAL A 193 11.09 23.20 39.34
CA VAL A 193 11.12 21.90 38.67
C VAL A 193 10.00 21.03 39.25
N LYS A 194 9.05 20.60 38.42
CA LYS A 194 7.96 19.72 38.83
C LYS A 194 7.61 18.74 37.72
N ASP A 195 7.67 17.44 37.99
CA ASP A 195 7.24 16.38 37.06
C ASP A 195 7.90 16.45 35.66
N GLY A 196 9.12 16.98 35.56
CA GLY A 196 9.81 17.19 34.27
C GLY A 196 9.49 18.52 33.58
N GLU A 197 8.67 19.37 34.21
CA GLU A 197 8.47 20.76 33.84
C GLU A 197 9.55 21.64 34.48
N LEU A 198 10.27 22.38 33.64
CA LEU A 198 11.28 23.36 34.02
C LEU A 198 10.72 24.76 33.79
N VAL A 199 10.66 25.60 34.82
CA VAL A 199 10.08 26.95 34.73
C VAL A 199 11.07 28.00 35.19
N TRP A 200 11.23 29.07 34.40
CA TRP A 200 12.00 30.25 34.73
C TRP A 200 11.08 31.47 34.84
N ALA A 201 10.98 32.05 36.03
CA ALA A 201 10.33 33.34 36.27
C ALA A 201 11.39 34.42 36.06
N THR A 202 11.47 34.99 34.86
CA THR A 202 12.63 35.80 34.47
C THR A 202 12.30 37.26 34.23
N GLY A 203 13.35 38.08 34.17
CA GLY A 203 13.29 39.50 33.80
C GLY A 203 14.46 39.92 32.90
N LYS A 204 15.55 39.12 32.80
CA LYS A 204 16.73 39.40 31.94
C LYS A 204 17.59 38.19 31.48
N SER A 205 17.38 36.94 31.93
CA SER A 205 18.33 35.85 31.58
C SER A 205 18.00 35.18 30.23
N LEU A 206 18.54 35.77 29.16
CA LEU A 206 18.70 35.14 27.85
C LEU A 206 19.79 34.06 27.94
N GLY A 207 19.61 32.93 27.24
CA GLY A 207 20.61 31.84 27.22
C GLY A 207 20.17 30.54 27.92
N ILE A 208 18.87 30.30 28.07
CA ILE A 208 18.36 29.00 28.55
C ILE A 208 18.80 27.89 27.60
N ARG A 209 19.44 26.88 28.16
CA ARG A 209 19.89 25.67 27.49
C ARG A 209 19.52 24.44 28.33
N VAL A 210 18.87 23.48 27.68
CA VAL A 210 18.49 22.19 28.25
C VAL A 210 19.01 21.09 27.32
N ASP A 211 19.93 20.26 27.80
CA ASP A 211 20.38 19.07 27.07
C ASP A 211 19.43 17.91 27.41
N VAL A 212 18.55 17.57 26.47
CA VAL A 212 17.55 16.51 26.60
C VAL A 212 18.13 15.17 26.17
N GLU A 213 17.95 14.13 26.97
CA GLU A 213 18.36 12.77 26.63
C GLU A 213 17.22 12.00 25.96
N PRO A 214 17.38 11.59 24.69
CA PRO A 214 16.40 10.71 24.08
C PRO A 214 16.49 9.31 24.67
N PRO A 215 15.36 8.59 24.78
CA PRO A 215 15.40 7.18 25.12
C PRO A 215 16.17 6.42 24.03
N TRP A 216 16.89 5.36 24.41
CA TRP A 216 17.81 4.63 23.53
C TRP A 216 17.13 4.16 22.23
N GLN A 217 15.82 3.87 22.27
CA GLN A 217 15.04 3.49 21.10
C GLN A 217 15.02 4.59 20.04
N ARG A 218 14.93 5.86 20.44
CA ARG A 218 14.89 7.03 19.54
C ARG A 218 16.26 7.35 18.98
N TYR A 219 17.28 7.27 19.82
CA TYR A 219 18.67 7.32 19.38
C TYR A 219 18.91 6.32 18.26
N PHE A 220 18.55 5.05 18.47
CA PHE A 220 18.81 3.98 17.52
C PHE A 220 18.14 4.23 16.15
N VAL A 221 16.89 4.73 16.15
CA VAL A 221 16.13 5.04 14.92
C VAL A 221 16.73 6.22 14.14
N LEU A 222 17.37 7.17 14.81
CA LEU A 222 17.95 8.37 14.18
C LEU A 222 19.36 8.16 13.63
N THR A 223 20.02 7.03 13.94
CA THR A 223 21.39 6.76 13.45
C THR A 223 21.45 6.55 11.94
N HIS A 224 22.55 6.98 11.29
CA HIS A 224 22.78 6.75 9.86
C HIS A 224 22.78 5.26 9.48
N PHE A 225 23.27 4.41 10.40
CA PHE A 225 23.21 2.96 10.28
C PHE A 225 21.77 2.46 10.09
N TRP A 226 20.80 3.07 10.76
CA TRP A 226 19.39 2.72 10.67
C TRP A 226 18.78 3.03 9.30
N LEU A 227 19.10 4.18 8.73
CA LEU A 227 18.63 4.56 7.39
C LEU A 227 19.17 3.59 6.32
N LEU A 228 20.44 3.17 6.46
CA LEU A 228 21.04 2.13 5.62
C LEU A 228 20.32 0.78 5.81
N LEU A 229 20.05 0.39 7.05
CA LEU A 229 19.41 -0.88 7.36
C LEU A 229 17.95 -0.95 6.87
N SER A 230 17.22 0.17 6.89
CA SER A 230 15.88 0.26 6.30
C SER A 230 15.91 0.07 4.78
N ASN A 231 16.86 0.70 4.09
CA ASN A 231 17.05 0.48 2.65
C ASN A 231 17.43 -0.97 2.33
N VAL A 232 18.32 -1.57 3.12
CA VAL A 232 18.69 -3.00 3.01
C VAL A 232 17.47 -3.88 3.27
N GLY A 233 16.62 -3.52 4.23
CA GLY A 233 15.36 -4.18 4.51
C GLY A 233 14.44 -4.19 3.28
N VAL A 234 14.19 -3.03 2.68
CA VAL A 234 13.38 -2.91 1.46
C VAL A 234 14.01 -3.72 0.32
N ALA A 235 15.33 -3.66 0.13
CA ALA A 235 16.03 -4.46 -0.86
C ALA A 235 15.86 -5.97 -0.61
N SER A 236 16.03 -6.41 0.64
CA SER A 236 15.88 -7.81 1.06
C SER A 236 14.49 -8.32 0.75
N TRP A 237 13.46 -7.48 0.94
CA TRP A 237 12.09 -7.83 0.61
C TRP A 237 11.94 -8.15 -0.87
N TRP A 238 12.39 -7.23 -1.74
CA TRP A 238 12.30 -7.41 -3.19
C TRP A 238 13.13 -8.58 -3.70
N VAL A 239 14.31 -8.82 -3.11
CA VAL A 239 15.15 -9.97 -3.45
C VAL A 239 14.48 -11.27 -3.04
N CYS A 240 14.00 -11.40 -1.79
CA CYS A 240 13.26 -12.58 -1.32
C CYS A 240 11.99 -12.83 -2.14
N ALA A 241 11.22 -11.77 -2.40
CA ALA A 241 10.07 -11.78 -3.29
C ALA A 241 10.43 -12.34 -4.67
N SER A 242 11.48 -11.82 -5.29
CA SER A 242 11.95 -12.25 -6.61
C SER A 242 12.41 -13.71 -6.61
N VAL A 243 13.13 -14.15 -5.57
CA VAL A 243 13.54 -15.55 -5.41
C VAL A 243 12.32 -16.47 -5.30
N VAL A 244 11.32 -16.11 -4.50
CA VAL A 244 10.11 -16.91 -4.35
C VAL A 244 9.29 -16.94 -5.64
N MET A 245 9.17 -15.82 -6.34
CA MET A 245 8.54 -15.75 -7.67
C MET A 245 9.25 -16.67 -8.67
N ALA A 246 10.58 -16.62 -8.72
CA ALA A 246 11.38 -17.46 -9.60
C ALA A 246 11.24 -18.94 -9.23
N LEU A 247 11.33 -19.29 -7.95
CA LEU A 247 11.13 -20.65 -7.45
C LEU A 247 9.75 -21.19 -7.83
N ALA A 248 8.71 -20.37 -7.67
CA ALA A 248 7.34 -20.75 -8.00
C ALA A 248 7.15 -20.94 -9.52
N ALA A 249 7.76 -20.08 -10.35
CA ALA A 249 7.75 -20.23 -11.80
C ALA A 249 8.53 -21.47 -12.28
N VAL A 250 9.68 -21.77 -11.68
CA VAL A 250 10.49 -22.97 -11.99
C VAL A 250 9.75 -24.24 -11.58
N ARG A 251 9.20 -24.29 -10.37
CA ARG A 251 8.42 -25.46 -9.90
C ARG A 251 7.10 -25.63 -10.63
N ALA A 252 6.63 -24.59 -11.32
CA ALA A 252 5.49 -24.70 -12.21
C ALA A 252 5.80 -25.45 -13.52
N LEU A 253 7.05 -25.84 -13.81
CA LEU A 253 7.38 -26.68 -14.97
C LEU A 253 6.77 -28.09 -14.85
N PRO A 254 6.11 -28.62 -15.91
CA PRO A 254 5.81 -30.03 -16.01
C PRO A 254 7.13 -30.81 -15.96
N ARG A 255 7.19 -31.87 -15.15
CA ARG A 255 8.18 -32.91 -15.40
C ARG A 255 7.89 -33.45 -16.79
N ARG A 256 8.80 -33.25 -17.75
CA ARG A 256 8.74 -34.03 -18.99
C ARG A 256 8.78 -35.50 -18.57
N PRO A 257 7.93 -36.38 -19.13
CA PRO A 257 8.22 -37.79 -19.05
C PRO A 257 9.62 -37.96 -19.62
N SER A 258 10.53 -38.45 -18.79
CA SER A 258 11.81 -38.96 -19.26
C SER A 258 11.47 -40.00 -20.30
N SER A 259 11.62 -39.63 -21.57
CA SER A 259 11.79 -40.59 -22.64
C SER A 259 12.89 -41.55 -22.15
N ALA A 260 12.52 -42.82 -22.07
CA ALA A 260 13.48 -43.91 -22.02
C ALA A 260 14.52 -43.70 -23.14
N GLU A 261 15.73 -44.20 -22.91
CA GLU A 261 16.95 -44.07 -23.74
C GLU A 261 17.77 -42.79 -23.51
N ASP A 262 18.66 -42.89 -22.52
CA ASP A 262 20.10 -42.96 -22.81
C ASP A 262 20.82 -43.40 -21.52
N GLU A 263 20.92 -44.72 -21.35
CA GLU A 263 21.99 -45.33 -20.54
C GLU A 263 23.33 -45.06 -21.24
N SER A 264 23.97 -43.94 -20.93
CA SER A 264 25.44 -43.90 -20.95
C SER A 264 25.95 -42.93 -19.88
N GLY A 265 26.65 -43.51 -18.91
CA GLY A 265 27.15 -42.84 -17.74
C GLY A 265 28.05 -41.66 -18.06
N ASN A 266 27.72 -40.49 -17.52
CA ASN A 266 28.74 -39.53 -17.12
C ASN A 266 28.17 -38.51 -16.12
N THR A 267 28.58 -38.65 -14.86
CA THR A 267 28.07 -37.94 -13.68
C THR A 267 28.51 -36.48 -13.58
N SER A 268 29.31 -35.95 -14.52
CA SER A 268 29.82 -34.56 -14.49
C SER A 268 28.97 -33.53 -15.26
N ARG A 269 27.84 -33.92 -15.86
CA ARG A 269 27.04 -33.04 -16.74
C ARG A 269 25.82 -32.36 -16.09
N SER A 270 25.60 -32.47 -14.78
CA SER A 270 24.38 -31.90 -14.15
C SER A 270 24.34 -30.36 -14.20
N PHE A 271 25.48 -29.70 -13.98
CA PHE A 271 25.57 -28.23 -14.01
C PHE A 271 25.49 -27.67 -15.44
N ARG A 272 26.09 -28.35 -16.43
CA ARG A 272 26.00 -27.98 -17.86
C ARG A 272 24.60 -28.26 -18.44
N ARG A 273 23.86 -29.26 -17.95
CA ARG A 273 22.44 -29.47 -18.31
C ARG A 273 21.52 -28.40 -17.68
N LEU A 274 21.85 -27.87 -16.51
CA LEU A 274 21.12 -26.72 -15.93
C LEU A 274 21.38 -25.46 -16.77
N ALA A 275 22.64 -25.15 -17.08
CA ALA A 275 23.00 -23.99 -17.91
C ALA A 275 22.52 -24.09 -19.37
N GLY A 276 22.65 -25.26 -20.00
CA GLY A 276 22.17 -25.52 -21.37
C GLY A 276 20.65 -25.69 -21.49
N GLY A 277 20.00 -26.18 -20.42
CA GLY A 277 18.54 -26.25 -20.30
C GLY A 277 17.90 -24.87 -20.16
N ILE A 278 18.55 -23.95 -19.45
CA ILE A 278 18.16 -22.52 -19.43
C ILE A 278 18.28 -21.94 -20.85
N GLY A 279 19.37 -22.22 -21.57
CA GLY A 279 19.61 -21.78 -22.95
C GLY A 279 18.57 -22.21 -24.00
N ARG A 280 18.03 -23.43 -23.93
CA ARG A 280 16.96 -23.91 -24.84
C ARG A 280 15.55 -23.60 -24.34
N ALA A 281 15.33 -23.57 -23.02
CA ALA A 281 14.07 -23.07 -22.46
C ALA A 281 13.86 -21.59 -22.77
N LEU A 282 14.96 -20.85 -23.02
CA LEU A 282 14.94 -19.44 -23.43
C LEU A 282 14.24 -19.18 -24.79
N HIS A 283 14.08 -20.18 -25.64
CA HIS A 283 13.47 -20.04 -26.98
C HIS A 283 11.94 -20.29 -27.02
N ASN A 284 11.38 -21.00 -26.03
CA ASN A 284 9.91 -21.17 -25.91
C ASN A 284 9.37 -20.14 -24.92
N GLU A 285 9.10 -18.92 -25.42
CA GLU A 285 8.67 -17.74 -24.66
C GLU A 285 7.27 -17.91 -24.05
N GLY A 286 7.15 -18.73 -23.02
CA GLY A 286 5.90 -18.94 -22.27
C GLY A 286 5.74 -18.01 -21.06
N PRO A 287 4.53 -17.97 -20.46
CA PRO A 287 4.21 -17.16 -19.27
C PRO A 287 5.16 -17.39 -18.09
N ARG A 288 5.72 -18.59 -17.95
CA ARG A 288 6.69 -18.91 -16.90
C ARG A 288 7.99 -18.12 -17.05
N GLN A 289 8.46 -17.97 -18.29
CA GLN A 289 9.70 -17.26 -18.58
C GLN A 289 9.51 -15.75 -18.42
N ALA A 290 8.31 -15.24 -18.77
CA ALA A 290 7.93 -13.87 -18.44
C ALA A 290 8.02 -13.60 -16.93
N VAL A 291 7.50 -14.49 -16.09
CA VAL A 291 7.61 -14.36 -14.63
C VAL A 291 9.06 -14.40 -14.14
N LEU A 292 9.89 -15.29 -14.70
CA LEU A 292 11.32 -15.36 -14.36
C LEU A 292 12.07 -14.09 -14.74
N TYR A 293 11.82 -13.56 -15.93
CA TYR A 293 12.41 -12.28 -16.35
C TYR A 293 12.00 -11.14 -15.42
N TRP A 294 10.72 -11.05 -15.08
CA TRP A 294 10.26 -10.04 -14.13
C TRP A 294 10.91 -10.19 -12.76
N ALA A 295 11.03 -11.41 -12.24
CA ALA A 295 11.69 -11.65 -10.96
C ALA A 295 13.14 -11.15 -10.96
N VAL A 296 13.91 -11.49 -12.00
CA VAL A 296 15.31 -11.03 -12.12
C VAL A 296 15.39 -9.52 -12.31
N LEU A 297 14.56 -8.94 -13.18
CA LEU A 297 14.55 -7.51 -13.45
C LEU A 297 14.08 -6.70 -12.23
N SER A 298 13.07 -7.15 -11.52
CA SER A 298 12.57 -6.54 -10.28
C SER A 298 13.69 -6.43 -9.25
N ALA A 299 14.42 -7.52 -9.00
CA ALA A 299 15.57 -7.50 -8.08
C ALA A 299 16.67 -6.54 -8.59
N ALA A 300 17.01 -6.59 -9.88
CA ALA A 300 18.05 -5.74 -10.47
C ALA A 300 17.69 -4.24 -10.40
N VAL A 301 16.43 -3.88 -10.69
CA VAL A 301 15.94 -2.50 -10.63
C VAL A 301 16.02 -1.98 -9.21
N VAL A 302 15.61 -2.77 -8.20
CA VAL A 302 15.69 -2.35 -6.79
C VAL A 302 17.11 -2.11 -6.34
N LEU A 303 18.01 -3.04 -6.66
CA LEU A 303 19.43 -2.89 -6.32
C LEU A 303 20.02 -1.65 -7.01
N THR A 304 19.63 -1.38 -8.26
CA THR A 304 20.06 -0.18 -8.97
C THR A 304 19.50 1.10 -8.34
N LEU A 305 18.20 1.14 -8.03
CA LEU A 305 17.54 2.31 -7.42
C LEU A 305 18.08 2.60 -6.01
N LEU A 306 18.31 1.57 -5.19
CA LEU A 306 18.69 1.74 -3.77
C LEU A 306 20.20 1.90 -3.56
N LEU A 307 21.03 1.17 -4.33
CA LEU A 307 22.48 1.19 -4.16
C LEU A 307 23.13 2.24 -5.07
N LEU A 308 22.79 2.23 -6.36
CA LEU A 308 23.51 3.02 -7.36
C LEU A 308 23.04 4.48 -7.42
N MET A 309 21.72 4.72 -7.38
CA MET A 309 21.20 6.09 -7.57
C MET A 309 21.43 7.01 -6.37
N LYS A 310 21.67 6.46 -5.18
CA LYS A 310 21.97 7.24 -3.96
C LYS A 310 23.39 7.80 -3.98
N GLU A 311 24.35 7.06 -4.53
CA GLU A 311 25.78 7.46 -4.59
C GLU A 311 26.10 8.36 -5.79
N ILE A 312 25.37 8.24 -6.89
CA ILE A 312 25.59 9.10 -8.06
C ILE A 312 25.16 10.53 -7.73
N GLU A 313 26.10 11.46 -7.56
CA GLU A 313 25.79 12.87 -7.29
C GLU A 313 25.16 13.60 -8.48
N SER A 314 25.41 13.13 -9.71
CA SER A 314 24.96 13.82 -10.93
C SER A 314 23.47 13.54 -11.25
N PRO A 315 22.60 14.56 -11.30
CA PRO A 315 21.19 14.40 -11.65
C PRO A 315 20.98 13.91 -13.10
N SER A 316 21.92 14.23 -13.99
CA SER A 316 21.88 13.85 -15.42
C SER A 316 21.99 12.34 -15.59
N TRP A 317 22.94 11.73 -14.87
CA TRP A 317 23.11 10.28 -14.88
C TRP A 317 21.91 9.56 -14.26
N ARG A 318 21.35 10.11 -13.17
CA ARG A 318 20.12 9.56 -12.56
C ARG A 318 18.97 9.53 -13.56
N ALA A 319 18.73 10.63 -14.28
CA ALA A 319 17.69 10.71 -15.28
C ALA A 319 17.92 9.73 -16.45
N LEU A 320 19.15 9.66 -16.97
CA LEU A 320 19.49 8.72 -18.05
C LEU A 320 19.29 7.25 -17.64
N ILE A 321 19.72 6.87 -16.43
CA ILE A 321 19.50 5.54 -15.88
C ILE A 321 18.00 5.25 -15.77
N GLY A 322 17.21 6.21 -15.28
CA GLY A 322 15.75 6.09 -15.19
C GLY A 322 15.08 5.87 -16.55
N ILE A 323 15.42 6.68 -17.55
CA ILE A 323 14.91 6.57 -18.92
C ILE A 323 15.32 5.24 -19.55
N ALA A 324 16.60 4.88 -19.46
CA ALA A 324 17.13 3.63 -20.01
C ALA A 324 16.46 2.41 -19.35
N THR A 325 16.28 2.43 -18.03
CA THR A 325 15.61 1.38 -17.28
C THR A 325 14.14 1.25 -17.69
N GLY A 326 13.41 2.38 -17.76
CA GLY A 326 12.01 2.39 -18.20
C GLY A 326 11.83 1.85 -19.62
N LEU A 327 12.67 2.30 -20.56
CA LEU A 327 12.68 1.81 -21.93
C LEU A 327 12.98 0.31 -21.99
N ALA A 328 14.03 -0.14 -21.30
CA ALA A 328 14.42 -1.55 -21.25
C ALA A 328 13.28 -2.42 -20.72
N LEU A 329 12.61 -2.00 -19.63
CA LEU A 329 11.49 -2.73 -19.06
C LEU A 329 10.30 -2.84 -20.02
N VAL A 330 9.95 -1.78 -20.75
CA VAL A 330 8.89 -1.82 -21.79
C VAL A 330 9.26 -2.80 -22.91
N LEU A 331 10.51 -2.73 -23.40
CA LEU A 331 10.97 -3.56 -24.51
C LEU A 331 11.09 -5.04 -24.13
N VAL A 332 11.54 -5.35 -22.91
CA VAL A 332 11.65 -6.72 -22.40
C VAL A 332 10.28 -7.31 -22.04
N ALA A 333 9.33 -6.47 -21.63
CA ALA A 333 7.94 -6.92 -21.41
C ALA A 333 7.33 -7.51 -22.68
N ARG A 334 7.67 -7.00 -23.88
CA ARG A 334 7.17 -7.51 -25.17
C ARG A 334 5.64 -7.76 -25.18
N PRO A 335 4.80 -6.76 -24.84
CA PRO A 335 3.34 -6.93 -24.66
C PRO A 335 2.58 -7.42 -25.92
N TRP A 336 3.25 -7.45 -27.07
CA TRP A 336 2.73 -7.92 -28.36
C TRP A 336 2.81 -9.44 -28.55
N ILE A 337 3.50 -10.19 -27.68
CA ILE A 337 3.57 -11.66 -27.79
C ILE A 337 2.17 -12.27 -27.60
N ARG A 338 1.85 -13.28 -28.43
CA ARG A 338 0.62 -14.07 -28.32
C ARG A 338 0.91 -15.36 -27.56
N PRO A 339 0.01 -15.80 -26.67
CA PRO A 339 0.09 -17.15 -26.11
C PRO A 339 -0.09 -18.17 -27.25
N GLU A 340 0.80 -19.15 -27.33
CA GLU A 340 0.63 -20.30 -28.22
C GLU A 340 -0.63 -21.06 -27.77
N ARG A 341 -1.67 -21.06 -28.62
CA ARG A 341 -2.85 -21.90 -28.41
C ARG A 341 -2.45 -23.35 -28.71
N PRO A 342 -2.75 -24.32 -27.83
CA PRO A 342 -2.75 -25.72 -28.22
C PRO A 342 -3.82 -25.87 -29.30
N SER A 343 -3.40 -26.02 -30.55
CA SER A 343 -4.33 -26.30 -31.64
C SER A 343 -4.86 -27.72 -31.43
N ALA A 344 -6.13 -27.84 -31.02
CA ALA A 344 -6.91 -29.02 -31.35
C ALA A 344 -6.98 -29.06 -32.88
N GLN A 345 -6.11 -29.85 -33.47
CA GLN A 345 -5.92 -29.99 -34.90
C GLN A 345 -7.19 -30.60 -35.49
N LYS A 346 -8.14 -29.75 -35.93
CA LYS A 346 -9.13 -30.17 -36.92
C LYS A 346 -8.38 -30.24 -38.26
N PRO A 347 -8.19 -31.43 -38.86
CA PRO A 347 -7.55 -31.52 -40.16
C PRO A 347 -8.44 -30.79 -41.18
N GLY A 348 -7.93 -29.71 -41.79
CA GLY A 348 -8.58 -29.01 -42.89
C GLY A 348 -8.88 -27.51 -42.70
N ALA A 349 -8.72 -26.93 -41.49
CA ALA A 349 -8.93 -25.49 -41.29
C ALA A 349 -7.60 -24.72 -41.27
N GLU A 350 -6.94 -24.65 -42.43
CA GLU A 350 -5.77 -23.81 -42.64
C GLU A 350 -6.20 -22.34 -42.73
N LYS A 351 -6.39 -21.69 -41.58
CA LYS A 351 -6.34 -20.23 -41.46
C LYS A 351 -5.29 -19.89 -40.40
N SER A 352 -4.03 -20.05 -40.79
CA SER A 352 -2.91 -19.40 -40.11
C SER A 352 -3.13 -17.88 -40.20
N VAL A 353 -3.65 -17.30 -39.12
CA VAL A 353 -3.82 -15.85 -39.00
C VAL A 353 -2.46 -15.19 -39.17
N ALA A 354 -2.33 -14.35 -40.20
CA ALA A 354 -1.06 -13.88 -40.72
C ALA A 354 -0.12 -13.24 -39.66
N PRO A 355 1.19 -13.55 -39.68
CA PRO A 355 2.23 -13.00 -38.78
C PRO A 355 2.40 -11.47 -38.85
N GLY A 356 1.68 -10.79 -39.75
CA GLY A 356 1.71 -9.33 -39.92
C GLY A 356 1.18 -8.55 -38.72
N GLY A 357 0.20 -9.07 -37.97
CA GLY A 357 -0.42 -8.36 -36.84
C GLY A 357 0.55 -8.12 -35.67
N GLN A 358 1.29 -9.16 -35.28
CA GLN A 358 2.27 -9.10 -34.19
C GLN A 358 3.46 -8.19 -34.55
N ARG A 359 3.95 -8.25 -35.80
CA ARG A 359 5.01 -7.35 -36.28
C ARG A 359 4.57 -5.89 -36.25
N ARG A 360 3.31 -5.58 -36.62
CA ARG A 360 2.75 -4.23 -36.53
C ARG A 360 2.67 -3.74 -35.08
N GLN A 361 2.18 -4.57 -34.15
CA GLN A 361 2.16 -4.26 -32.72
C GLN A 361 3.55 -3.96 -32.16
N ALA A 362 4.50 -4.83 -32.43
CA ALA A 362 5.88 -4.67 -31.98
C ALA A 362 6.49 -3.35 -32.48
N ARG A 363 6.29 -3.02 -33.77
CA ARG A 363 6.77 -1.75 -34.33
C ARG A 363 6.14 -0.55 -33.62
N VAL A 364 4.81 -0.53 -33.46
CA VAL A 364 4.13 0.62 -32.84
C VAL A 364 4.61 0.84 -31.40
N VAL A 365 4.67 -0.22 -30.59
CA VAL A 365 5.11 -0.10 -29.19
C VAL A 365 6.58 0.33 -29.10
N LYS A 366 7.46 -0.29 -29.89
CA LYS A 366 8.89 0.08 -29.94
C LYS A 366 9.08 1.52 -30.36
N VAL A 367 8.46 1.94 -31.47
CA VAL A 367 8.57 3.32 -31.98
C VAL A 367 8.06 4.33 -30.96
N THR A 368 6.93 4.05 -30.31
CA THR A 368 6.37 4.96 -29.30
C THR A 368 7.29 5.07 -28.08
N ALA A 369 7.72 3.94 -27.51
CA ALA A 369 8.58 3.93 -26.33
C ALA A 369 9.97 4.50 -26.61
N SER A 370 10.60 4.12 -27.73
CA SER A 370 11.88 4.67 -28.16
C SER A 370 11.79 6.16 -28.50
N GLY A 371 10.67 6.62 -29.06
CA GLY A 371 10.44 8.05 -29.31
C GLY A 371 10.38 8.88 -28.02
N VAL A 372 9.65 8.40 -27.01
CA VAL A 372 9.59 9.06 -25.69
C VAL A 372 10.95 9.02 -24.98
N ALA A 373 11.67 7.89 -25.06
CA ALA A 373 12.99 7.77 -24.46
C ALA A 373 14.04 8.65 -25.16
N LEU A 374 14.00 8.74 -26.49
CA LEU A 374 14.87 9.62 -27.26
C LEU A 374 14.59 11.08 -26.92
N LEU A 375 13.32 11.46 -26.77
CA LEU A 375 12.93 12.80 -26.33
C LEU A 375 13.52 13.12 -24.96
N GLY A 376 13.37 12.24 -23.97
CA GLY A 376 13.95 12.42 -22.63
C GLY A 376 15.48 12.45 -22.64
N ALA A 377 16.13 11.56 -23.40
CA ALA A 377 17.59 11.52 -23.53
C ALA A 377 18.13 12.78 -24.22
N LEU A 378 17.41 13.34 -25.21
CA LEU A 378 17.76 14.59 -25.85
C LEU A 378 17.75 15.77 -24.86
N MET A 379 16.81 15.79 -23.91
CA MET A 379 16.79 16.80 -22.83
C MET A 379 18.07 16.77 -22.00
N VAL A 380 18.60 15.56 -21.73
CA VAL A 380 19.82 15.41 -20.92
C VAL A 380 21.09 15.65 -21.75
N ALA A 381 21.12 15.20 -23.00
CA ALA A 381 22.31 15.29 -23.86
C ALA A 381 22.50 16.69 -24.47
N ALA A 382 21.42 17.44 -24.70
CA ALA A 382 21.44 18.77 -25.29
C ALA A 382 20.65 19.77 -24.43
N PRO A 383 21.06 20.00 -23.16
CA PRO A 383 20.32 20.85 -22.22
C PRO A 383 20.14 22.29 -22.73
N HIS A 384 21.10 22.79 -23.51
CA HIS A 384 21.06 24.13 -24.12
C HIS A 384 19.89 24.34 -25.10
N LEU A 385 19.42 23.29 -25.79
CA LEU A 385 18.25 23.39 -26.69
C LEU A 385 16.96 23.67 -25.93
N PHE A 386 16.96 23.39 -24.63
CA PHE A 386 15.83 23.58 -23.73
C PHE A 386 16.14 24.63 -22.67
N GLY A 387 17.14 25.49 -22.88
CA GLY A 387 17.49 26.58 -21.95
C GLY A 387 18.04 26.12 -20.60
N GLN A 388 18.56 24.90 -20.51
CA GLN A 388 19.17 24.34 -19.29
C GLN A 388 20.69 24.53 -19.31
N GLY A 389 21.28 24.74 -18.13
CA GLY A 389 22.74 24.79 -17.97
C GLY A 389 23.40 23.41 -18.19
N PRO A 390 24.74 23.35 -18.36
CA PRO A 390 25.48 22.15 -18.74
C PRO A 390 25.41 20.96 -17.74
N VAL A 391 24.78 21.12 -16.57
CA VAL A 391 24.75 20.10 -15.49
C VAL A 391 23.34 19.94 -14.90
N LEU A 392 22.25 20.09 -15.68
CA LEU A 392 20.86 20.12 -15.16
C LEU A 392 20.74 20.97 -13.88
N LYS A 393 21.52 22.05 -13.82
CA LYS A 393 21.53 22.93 -12.66
C LYS A 393 20.25 23.74 -12.65
N PRO A 394 19.74 24.07 -11.45
CA PRO A 394 18.69 25.06 -11.31
C PRO A 394 18.97 26.30 -12.14
N THR A 395 18.11 26.57 -13.13
CA THR A 395 18.20 27.76 -13.98
C THR A 395 17.05 28.69 -13.63
N THR A 396 17.31 29.98 -13.55
CA THR A 396 16.26 30.98 -13.30
C THR A 396 15.37 31.23 -14.52
N GLN A 397 15.72 30.68 -15.69
CA GLN A 397 15.02 30.93 -16.95
C GLN A 397 13.83 29.99 -17.18
N SER A 398 12.71 30.52 -17.68
CA SER A 398 11.49 29.76 -18.02
C SER A 398 11.68 28.59 -18.99
N PRO A 399 12.51 28.65 -20.07
CA PRO A 399 12.73 27.48 -20.93
C PRO A 399 13.35 26.28 -20.20
N GLY A 400 14.27 26.51 -19.25
CA GLY A 400 14.92 25.45 -18.48
C GLY A 400 13.94 24.62 -17.65
N HIS A 401 12.94 25.29 -17.05
CA HIS A 401 11.86 24.66 -16.30
C HIS A 401 11.01 23.74 -17.17
N PHE A 402 10.67 24.18 -18.39
CA PHE A 402 9.91 23.36 -19.34
C PHE A 402 10.65 22.07 -19.70
N GLY A 403 11.97 22.14 -19.94
CA GLY A 403 12.78 20.97 -20.20
C GLY A 403 12.79 19.97 -19.02
N LEU A 404 12.85 20.47 -17.78
CA LEU A 404 12.85 19.61 -16.58
C LEU A 404 11.48 18.95 -16.35
N VAL A 405 10.40 19.70 -16.56
CA VAL A 405 9.03 19.15 -16.54
C VAL A 405 8.89 18.03 -17.56
N LEU A 406 9.34 18.26 -18.79
CA LEU A 406 9.26 17.27 -19.86
C LEU A 406 10.13 16.04 -19.56
N LEU A 407 11.32 16.22 -18.98
CA LEU A 407 12.18 15.13 -18.52
C LEU A 407 11.48 14.28 -17.44
N GLY A 408 10.82 14.94 -16.48
CA GLY A 408 10.01 14.27 -15.45
C GLY A 408 8.85 13.48 -16.03
N LEU A 409 8.07 14.10 -16.92
CA LEU A 409 6.91 13.47 -17.55
C LEU A 409 7.32 12.27 -18.42
N THR A 410 8.40 12.38 -19.19
CA THR A 410 8.89 11.27 -20.04
C THR A 410 9.39 10.09 -19.20
N THR A 411 10.15 10.36 -18.13
CA THR A 411 10.65 9.33 -17.21
C THR A 411 9.51 8.60 -16.50
N LEU A 412 8.55 9.36 -15.95
CA LEU A 412 7.38 8.79 -15.29
C LEU A 412 6.49 8.03 -16.26
N TRP A 413 6.31 8.54 -17.48
CA TRP A 413 5.52 7.88 -18.51
C TRP A 413 6.14 6.53 -18.89
N LEU A 414 7.46 6.47 -19.05
CA LEU A 414 8.18 5.22 -19.31
C LEU A 414 8.03 4.22 -18.15
N GLY A 415 8.08 4.70 -16.91
CA GLY A 415 7.81 3.89 -15.72
C GLY A 415 6.40 3.28 -15.75
N LEU A 416 5.36 4.09 -15.94
CA LEU A 416 3.98 3.60 -16.03
C LEU A 416 3.74 2.71 -17.27
N ALA A 417 4.37 3.03 -18.40
CA ALA A 417 4.32 2.21 -19.61
C ALA A 417 4.95 0.84 -19.37
N ALA A 418 6.06 0.77 -18.63
CA ALA A 418 6.67 -0.50 -18.23
C ALA A 418 5.70 -1.33 -17.36
N MET A 419 5.13 -0.70 -16.33
CA MET A 419 4.17 -1.35 -15.44
C MET A 419 2.95 -1.89 -16.17
N THR A 420 2.36 -1.10 -17.06
CA THR A 420 1.20 -1.50 -17.86
C THR A 420 1.55 -2.58 -18.90
N ALA A 421 2.73 -2.51 -19.53
CA ALA A 421 3.18 -3.53 -20.47
C ALA A 421 3.35 -4.90 -19.80
N TRP A 422 3.95 -4.94 -18.60
CA TRP A 422 4.08 -6.17 -17.82
C TRP A 422 2.74 -6.69 -17.31
N ALA A 423 1.87 -5.82 -16.77
CA ALA A 423 0.52 -6.20 -16.36
C ALA A 423 -0.27 -6.81 -17.52
N TRP A 424 -0.22 -6.16 -18.68
CA TRP A 424 -0.87 -6.64 -19.90
C TRP A 424 -0.32 -7.98 -20.35
N ARG A 425 1.02 -8.15 -20.35
CA ARG A 425 1.66 -9.41 -20.71
C ARG A 425 1.18 -10.56 -19.81
N PHE A 426 1.26 -10.39 -18.49
CA PHE A 426 0.82 -11.42 -17.54
C PHE A 426 -0.67 -11.72 -17.67
N ALA A 427 -1.50 -10.70 -17.81
CA ALA A 427 -2.93 -10.89 -17.93
C ALA A 427 -3.31 -11.58 -19.26
N ARG A 428 -2.62 -11.25 -20.36
CA ARG A 428 -2.86 -11.86 -21.69
C ARG A 428 -2.36 -13.29 -21.76
N GLU A 429 -1.11 -13.55 -21.39
CA GLU A 429 -0.52 -14.89 -21.41
C GLU A 429 -1.15 -15.81 -20.37
N GLY A 430 -1.61 -15.26 -19.23
CA GLY A 430 -2.40 -15.95 -18.21
C GLY A 430 -3.87 -16.15 -18.54
N GLY A 431 -4.33 -15.67 -19.70
CA GLY A 431 -5.73 -15.73 -20.13
C GLY A 431 -6.70 -14.88 -19.29
N LEU A 432 -6.24 -14.08 -18.32
CA LEU A 432 -7.04 -13.28 -17.38
C LEU A 432 -7.91 -12.22 -18.08
N VAL A 433 -7.53 -11.81 -19.28
CA VAL A 433 -8.27 -10.84 -20.11
C VAL A 433 -9.34 -11.55 -20.93
N ARG A 434 -10.49 -10.88 -21.13
CA ARG A 434 -11.55 -11.37 -22.02
C ARG A 434 -11.04 -11.48 -23.46
N GLU A 435 -11.39 -12.56 -24.16
CA GLU A 435 -10.97 -12.79 -25.56
C GLU A 435 -11.40 -11.65 -26.50
N SER A 436 -12.57 -11.05 -26.26
CA SER A 436 -13.03 -9.91 -27.06
C SER A 436 -12.12 -8.68 -26.96
N TRP A 437 -11.40 -8.51 -25.86
CA TRP A 437 -10.46 -7.40 -25.67
C TRP A 437 -9.14 -7.68 -26.39
N THR A 438 -8.63 -8.90 -26.31
CA THR A 438 -7.41 -9.30 -27.01
C THR A 438 -7.61 -9.26 -28.53
N GLU A 439 -8.78 -9.66 -29.02
CA GLU A 439 -9.14 -9.51 -30.43
C GLU A 439 -9.21 -8.04 -30.88
N ARG A 440 -9.85 -7.17 -30.08
CA ARG A 440 -9.93 -5.74 -30.41
C ARG A 440 -8.55 -5.08 -30.46
N TRP A 441 -7.67 -5.44 -29.53
CA TRP A 441 -6.28 -5.00 -29.52
C TRP A 441 -5.52 -5.48 -30.77
N ASP A 442 -5.76 -6.74 -31.16
CA ASP A 442 -5.11 -7.36 -32.32
C ASP A 442 -5.57 -6.78 -33.66
N ARG A 443 -6.84 -6.37 -33.78
CA ARG A 443 -7.37 -5.74 -34.99
C ARG A 443 -6.84 -4.33 -35.23
N ALA A 444 -6.68 -3.53 -34.17
CA ALA A 444 -6.34 -2.10 -34.28
C ALA A 444 -5.23 -1.66 -33.30
N PRO A 445 -4.02 -2.21 -33.40
CA PRO A 445 -2.99 -2.03 -32.38
C PRO A 445 -2.51 -0.58 -32.25
N ALA A 446 -2.40 0.15 -33.36
CA ALA A 446 -2.00 1.56 -33.35
C ALA A 446 -2.98 2.44 -32.57
N ARG A 447 -4.28 2.20 -32.76
CA ARG A 447 -5.34 2.95 -32.06
C ARG A 447 -5.30 2.70 -30.56
N TRP A 448 -5.15 1.45 -30.14
CA TRP A 448 -5.12 1.11 -28.73
C TRP A 448 -3.84 1.55 -28.02
N VAL A 449 -2.66 1.40 -28.66
CA VAL A 449 -1.41 1.94 -28.11
C VAL A 449 -1.52 3.46 -27.98
N ALA A 450 -2.09 4.17 -28.96
CA ALA A 450 -2.30 5.61 -28.85
C ALA A 450 -3.27 5.99 -27.71
N VAL A 451 -4.37 5.26 -27.52
CA VAL A 451 -5.30 5.49 -26.39
C VAL A 451 -4.63 5.23 -25.05
N VAL A 452 -3.94 4.11 -24.89
CA VAL A 452 -3.22 3.78 -23.64
C VAL A 452 -2.12 4.80 -23.38
N SER A 453 -1.35 5.16 -24.41
CA SER A 453 -0.30 6.20 -24.31
C SER A 453 -0.87 7.55 -23.87
N ALA A 454 -2.02 7.95 -24.40
CA ALA A 454 -2.69 9.20 -24.02
C ALA A 454 -3.24 9.15 -22.59
N LEU A 455 -3.82 8.02 -22.16
CA LEU A 455 -4.25 7.82 -20.77
C LEU A 455 -3.07 7.88 -19.80
N LEU A 456 -1.96 7.24 -20.14
CA LEU A 456 -0.74 7.30 -19.35
C LEU A 456 -0.19 8.73 -19.26
N ALA A 457 -0.21 9.49 -20.35
CA ALA A 457 0.20 10.90 -20.35
C ALA A 457 -0.72 11.78 -19.49
N ALA A 458 -2.03 11.51 -19.48
CA ALA A 458 -2.96 12.19 -18.58
C ALA A 458 -2.67 11.86 -17.10
N ILE A 459 -2.39 10.59 -16.80
CA ILE A 459 -2.03 10.15 -15.43
C ILE A 459 -0.71 10.80 -14.98
N THR A 460 0.31 10.87 -15.84
CA THR A 460 1.57 11.54 -15.48
C THR A 460 1.38 13.04 -15.23
N ALA A 461 0.53 13.70 -16.02
CA ALA A 461 0.19 15.10 -15.80
C ALA A 461 -0.55 15.32 -14.47
N VAL A 462 -1.51 14.45 -14.12
CA VAL A 462 -2.21 14.51 -12.82
C VAL A 462 -1.23 14.30 -11.67
N ILE A 463 -0.31 13.32 -11.77
CA ILE A 463 0.72 13.09 -10.76
C ILE A 463 1.60 14.33 -10.59
N LEU A 464 2.06 14.93 -11.68
CA LEU A 464 2.84 16.17 -11.63
C LEU A 464 2.05 17.30 -10.97
N CYS A 465 0.77 17.49 -11.31
CA CYS A 465 -0.08 18.51 -10.70
C CYS A 465 -0.24 18.31 -9.19
N CYS A 466 -0.44 17.06 -8.73
CA CYS A 466 -0.53 16.74 -7.31
C CYS A 466 0.78 17.03 -6.57
N PHE A 467 1.92 16.63 -7.14
CA PHE A 467 3.24 16.89 -6.58
C PHE A 467 3.51 18.40 -6.52
N TRP A 468 3.26 19.11 -7.62
CA TRP A 468 3.41 20.55 -7.69
C TRP A 468 2.54 21.27 -6.66
N TRP A 469 1.29 20.86 -6.52
CA TRP A 469 0.37 21.41 -5.54
C TRP A 469 0.88 21.22 -4.11
N ALA A 470 1.27 20.00 -3.75
CA ALA A 470 1.80 19.69 -2.43
C ALA A 470 3.09 20.46 -2.13
N THR A 471 4.00 20.54 -3.10
CA THR A 471 5.24 21.34 -2.98
C THR A 471 4.95 22.83 -2.84
N ASN A 472 3.96 23.38 -3.55
CA ASN A 472 3.55 24.78 -3.39
C ASN A 472 2.95 25.05 -2.01
N LEU A 473 2.17 24.11 -1.46
CA LEU A 473 1.68 24.21 -0.08
C LEU A 473 2.83 24.16 0.92
N ASP A 474 3.79 23.26 0.70
CA ASP A 474 4.98 23.15 1.54
C ASP A 474 5.85 24.41 1.50
N TRP A 475 6.03 24.99 0.32
CA TRP A 475 6.73 26.27 0.20
C TRP A 475 6.01 27.38 0.95
N LYS A 476 4.71 27.55 0.75
CA LYS A 476 3.91 28.54 1.50
C LYS A 476 4.02 28.35 3.02
N ARG A 477 4.14 27.11 3.49
CA ARG A 477 4.34 26.81 4.92
C ARG A 477 5.72 27.27 5.40
N VAL A 478 6.76 26.94 4.64
CA VAL A 478 8.17 27.13 5.01
C VAL A 478 8.62 28.59 4.84
N THR A 479 8.13 29.31 3.84
CA THR A 479 8.49 30.72 3.58
C THR A 479 7.65 31.72 4.37
N TRP A 480 6.54 31.29 4.97
CA TRP A 480 5.73 32.17 5.80
C TRP A 480 6.55 32.80 6.95
N PRO A 481 6.30 34.10 7.27
CA PRO A 481 5.27 34.98 6.71
C PRO A 481 5.66 35.73 5.44
N SER A 482 6.88 35.54 4.93
CA SER A 482 7.32 36.21 3.71
C SER A 482 6.52 35.72 2.50
N GLU A 483 6.02 36.65 1.68
CA GLU A 483 5.33 36.33 0.41
C GLU A 483 6.34 36.06 -0.71
N ARG A 484 7.42 35.33 -0.42
CA ARG A 484 8.28 34.84 -1.49
C ARG A 484 7.58 33.67 -2.15
N THR A 485 7.08 33.91 -3.37
CA THR A 485 6.85 32.82 -4.32
C THR A 485 8.16 32.06 -4.48
N GLY A 486 8.10 30.72 -4.47
CA GLY A 486 9.30 29.88 -4.46
C GLY A 486 10.33 30.35 -5.48
N THR A 487 11.58 30.48 -5.06
CA THR A 487 12.61 31.02 -5.94
C THR A 487 12.74 30.12 -7.17
N PRO A 488 13.10 30.64 -8.35
CA PRO A 488 13.32 29.80 -9.53
C PRO A 488 14.30 28.63 -9.28
N ARG A 489 15.20 28.80 -8.30
CA ARG A 489 16.11 27.77 -7.81
C ARG A 489 15.36 26.61 -7.13
N GLU A 490 14.48 26.88 -6.19
CA GLU A 490 13.69 25.87 -5.46
C GLU A 490 12.77 25.09 -6.38
N VAL A 491 12.11 25.80 -7.31
CA VAL A 491 11.28 25.18 -8.35
C VAL A 491 12.11 24.20 -9.16
N SER A 492 13.31 24.62 -9.57
CA SER A 492 14.21 23.74 -10.30
C SER A 492 14.72 22.56 -9.47
N GLU A 493 15.04 22.74 -8.19
CA GLU A 493 15.45 21.65 -7.30
C GLU A 493 14.34 20.58 -7.16
N PHE A 494 13.09 21.01 -7.01
CA PHE A 494 11.93 20.13 -7.07
C PHE A 494 11.84 19.38 -8.41
N LEU A 495 11.92 20.09 -9.53
CA LEU A 495 11.80 19.50 -10.86
C LEU A 495 12.95 18.53 -11.19
N VAL A 496 14.14 18.76 -10.66
CA VAL A 496 15.29 17.83 -10.76
C VAL A 496 15.05 16.56 -9.92
N GLY A 497 14.42 16.68 -8.75
CA GLY A 497 14.09 15.54 -7.88
C GLY A 497 12.88 14.72 -8.33
N PHE A 498 11.92 15.35 -9.03
CA PHE A 498 10.64 14.76 -9.42
C PHE A 498 10.74 13.42 -10.19
N PRO A 499 11.63 13.24 -11.20
CA PRO A 499 11.74 11.98 -11.93
C PRO A 499 12.06 10.78 -11.02
N LEU A 500 12.97 10.96 -10.05
CA LEU A 500 13.39 9.89 -9.15
C LEU A 500 12.33 9.59 -8.10
N LEU A 501 11.75 10.63 -7.49
CA LEU A 501 10.68 10.49 -6.51
C LEU A 501 9.46 9.76 -7.09
N SER A 502 9.04 10.17 -8.29
CA SER A 502 7.90 9.58 -8.97
C SER A 502 8.16 8.14 -9.42
N LEU A 503 9.37 7.83 -9.93
CA LEU A 503 9.75 6.46 -10.30
C LEU A 503 9.83 5.54 -9.07
N GLY A 504 10.41 6.02 -7.97
CA GLY A 504 10.45 5.30 -6.69
C GLY A 504 9.04 4.97 -6.18
N TRP A 505 8.11 5.92 -6.28
CA TRP A 505 6.70 5.71 -5.93
C TRP A 505 6.01 4.68 -6.83
N VAL A 506 6.16 4.78 -8.16
CA VAL A 506 5.60 3.78 -9.10
C VAL A 506 6.16 2.38 -8.81
N TYR A 507 7.45 2.30 -8.55
CA TYR A 507 8.13 1.04 -8.27
C TYR A 507 7.70 0.42 -6.94
N ALA A 508 7.44 1.24 -5.91
CA ALA A 508 6.94 0.79 -4.62
C ALA A 508 5.62 -0.01 -4.73
N TYR A 509 4.82 0.25 -5.76
CA TYR A 509 3.58 -0.48 -6.05
C TYR A 509 3.73 -1.61 -7.08
N SER A 510 4.95 -1.93 -7.51
CA SER A 510 5.18 -2.94 -8.55
C SER A 510 4.93 -4.38 -8.10
N TRP A 511 4.76 -4.60 -6.80
CA TRP A 511 4.34 -5.89 -6.23
C TRP A 511 2.97 -6.34 -6.76
N VAL A 512 2.12 -5.43 -7.22
CA VAL A 512 0.84 -5.76 -7.86
C VAL A 512 1.07 -6.64 -9.08
N LEU A 513 2.16 -6.41 -9.83
CA LEU A 513 2.53 -7.24 -10.98
C LEU A 513 2.89 -8.67 -10.57
N ALA A 514 3.56 -8.85 -9.43
CA ALA A 514 3.82 -10.18 -8.88
C ALA A 514 2.50 -10.91 -8.57
N GLY A 515 1.52 -10.20 -7.99
CA GLY A 515 0.17 -10.72 -7.80
C GLY A 515 -0.50 -11.20 -9.09
N ILE A 516 -0.52 -10.34 -10.12
CA ILE A 516 -1.12 -10.67 -11.43
C ILE A 516 -0.40 -11.87 -12.06
N ALA A 517 0.93 -11.89 -12.02
CA ALA A 517 1.76 -12.97 -12.54
C ALA A 517 1.48 -14.32 -11.85
N LEU A 518 1.37 -14.33 -10.52
CA LEU A 518 1.05 -15.54 -9.76
C LEU A 518 -0.35 -16.07 -10.06
N VAL A 519 -1.35 -15.19 -10.14
CA VAL A 519 -2.72 -15.56 -10.52
C VAL A 519 -2.77 -16.11 -11.94
N ALA A 520 -2.04 -15.50 -12.88
CA ALA A 520 -1.89 -15.98 -14.25
C ALA A 520 -1.31 -17.39 -14.30
N LEU A 521 -0.20 -17.64 -13.58
CA LEU A 521 0.43 -18.96 -13.51
C LEU A 521 -0.49 -20.01 -12.90
N LEU A 522 -1.19 -19.67 -11.82
CA LEU A 522 -2.18 -20.55 -11.18
C LEU A 522 -3.28 -20.93 -12.16
N ARG A 523 -3.85 -19.95 -12.87
CA ARG A 523 -4.92 -20.19 -13.83
C ARG A 523 -4.48 -21.13 -14.96
N ILE A 524 -3.32 -20.88 -15.56
CA ILE A 524 -2.79 -21.74 -16.64
C ILE A 524 -2.65 -23.18 -16.15
N ARG A 525 -2.18 -23.38 -14.92
CA ARG A 525 -2.02 -24.72 -14.35
C ARG A 525 -3.36 -25.40 -14.08
N VAL A 526 -4.32 -24.67 -13.55
CA VAL A 526 -5.68 -25.18 -13.33
C VAL A 526 -6.37 -25.54 -14.65
N GLU A 527 -6.27 -24.70 -15.68
CA GLU A 527 -6.84 -24.99 -17.01
C GLU A 527 -6.17 -26.21 -17.64
N LYS A 528 -4.85 -26.32 -17.52
CA LYS A 528 -4.11 -27.50 -17.99
C LYS A 528 -4.58 -28.78 -17.29
N GLN A 529 -4.70 -28.77 -15.96
CA GLN A 529 -5.20 -29.90 -15.18
C GLN A 529 -6.63 -30.30 -15.57
N ARG A 530 -7.50 -29.33 -15.86
CA ARG A 530 -8.86 -29.59 -16.36
C ARG A 530 -8.86 -30.20 -17.76
N SER A 531 -7.97 -29.75 -18.66
CA SER A 531 -7.88 -30.25 -20.03
C SER A 531 -7.26 -31.65 -20.15
N GLU A 532 -6.32 -32.00 -19.27
CA GLU A 532 -5.60 -33.28 -19.33
C GLU A 532 -6.45 -34.47 -18.85
N GLY A 533 -7.68 -34.25 -18.37
CA GLY A 533 -8.76 -35.24 -18.35
C GLY A 533 -8.41 -36.65 -17.88
N ASN A 534 -7.48 -36.79 -16.93
CA ASN A 534 -7.01 -38.11 -16.53
C ASN A 534 -8.16 -38.86 -15.85
N ARG A 535 -8.62 -39.96 -16.49
CA ARG A 535 -9.73 -40.85 -16.09
C ARG A 535 -9.59 -41.51 -14.70
N LEU A 536 -8.57 -41.15 -13.92
CA LEU A 536 -8.29 -41.60 -12.55
C LEU A 536 -8.20 -40.43 -11.55
N GLN A 537 -8.75 -39.25 -11.88
CA GLN A 537 -8.60 -38.03 -11.09
C GLN A 537 -9.09 -38.21 -9.64
N ARG A 538 -8.14 -38.29 -8.71
CA ARG A 538 -8.38 -38.00 -7.30
C ARG A 538 -9.00 -36.61 -7.21
N VAL A 539 -10.16 -36.53 -6.57
CA VAL A 539 -10.83 -35.29 -6.23
C VAL A 539 -9.83 -34.34 -5.54
N SER A 540 -9.51 -33.22 -6.19
CA SER A 540 -8.61 -32.21 -5.63
C SER A 540 -9.33 -31.45 -4.53
N LEU A 541 -8.93 -31.70 -3.28
CA LEU A 541 -9.42 -30.96 -2.12
C LEU A 541 -8.84 -29.53 -2.09
N GLY A 542 -7.69 -29.27 -2.70
CA GLY A 542 -7.11 -27.93 -2.71
C GLY A 542 -5.84 -27.86 -3.53
N PRO A 543 -5.18 -26.71 -3.54
CA PRO A 543 -3.90 -26.55 -4.23
C PRO A 543 -2.85 -27.51 -3.66
N GLU A 544 -2.17 -28.26 -4.52
CA GLU A 544 -1.14 -29.22 -4.16
C GLU A 544 0.22 -28.92 -4.79
N GLY A 545 1.30 -29.40 -4.14
CA GLY A 545 2.69 -29.20 -4.59
C GLY A 545 2.99 -27.74 -4.99
N PRO A 546 3.30 -27.47 -6.27
CA PRO A 546 3.61 -26.11 -6.76
C PRO A 546 2.41 -25.14 -6.74
N ASP A 547 1.17 -25.63 -6.83
CA ASP A 547 -0.03 -24.77 -6.80
C ASP A 547 -0.18 -24.13 -5.40
N PHE A 548 0.18 -24.88 -4.35
CA PHE A 548 0.16 -24.34 -3.00
C PHE A 548 1.29 -23.33 -2.75
N LEU A 549 2.48 -23.58 -3.30
CA LEU A 549 3.58 -22.62 -3.22
C LEU A 549 3.20 -21.28 -3.88
N LEU A 550 2.55 -21.34 -5.05
CA LEU A 550 2.02 -20.15 -5.74
C LEU A 550 0.96 -19.43 -4.89
N MET A 551 0.04 -20.17 -4.24
CA MET A 551 -0.95 -19.59 -3.33
C MET A 551 -0.32 -18.97 -2.07
N ALA A 552 0.72 -19.59 -1.51
CA ALA A 552 1.43 -19.07 -0.34
C ALA A 552 2.25 -17.82 -0.68
N ALA A 553 2.90 -17.80 -1.85
CA ALA A 553 3.55 -16.60 -2.36
C ALA A 553 2.52 -15.48 -2.57
N LEU A 554 1.39 -15.79 -3.19
CA LEU A 554 0.30 -14.82 -3.40
C LEU A 554 -0.22 -14.25 -2.07
N PHE A 555 -0.40 -15.08 -1.05
CA PHE A 555 -0.77 -14.63 0.29
C PHE A 555 0.27 -13.67 0.88
N ALA A 556 1.56 -14.00 0.78
CA ALA A 556 2.63 -13.14 1.28
C ALA A 556 2.72 -11.79 0.56
N PHE A 557 2.53 -11.76 -0.77
CA PHE A 557 2.56 -10.54 -1.57
C PHE A 557 1.34 -9.64 -1.39
N LEU A 558 0.14 -10.23 -1.43
CA LEU A 558 -1.10 -9.46 -1.42
C LEU A 558 -1.49 -9.06 0.00
N VAL A 559 -1.30 -9.96 0.97
CA VAL A 559 -1.88 -9.84 2.32
C VAL A 559 -0.85 -9.48 3.37
N GLY A 560 0.25 -10.23 3.44
CA GLY A 560 0.99 -10.37 4.70
C GLY A 560 1.80 -9.16 5.20
N LEU A 561 2.17 -8.20 4.35
CA LEU A 561 3.04 -7.08 4.74
C LEU A 561 2.36 -5.71 4.75
N ARG A 562 1.05 -5.67 4.56
CA ARG A 562 0.32 -4.41 4.40
C ARG A 562 0.29 -3.55 5.68
N GLN A 563 0.43 -4.18 6.84
CA GLN A 563 0.40 -3.52 8.16
C GLN A 563 1.75 -3.18 8.72
N LEU A 564 2.79 -3.77 8.17
CA LEU A 564 4.09 -3.72 8.77
C LEU A 564 4.83 -2.52 8.19
N VAL A 565 4.34 -1.31 8.47
CA VAL A 565 5.18 -0.11 8.41
C VAL A 565 6.05 -0.19 9.66
N PHE A 566 7.09 -1.01 9.58
CA PHE A 566 8.06 -1.12 10.65
C PHE A 566 8.84 0.20 10.71
N ALA A 567 8.52 1.06 11.68
CA ALA A 567 9.50 2.04 12.13
C ALA A 567 10.46 1.34 13.12
N GLY A 568 11.75 1.68 13.02
CA GLY A 568 12.79 1.07 13.85
C GLY A 568 13.07 -0.40 13.53
N ALA A 569 13.74 -1.08 14.48
CA ALA A 569 14.47 -2.37 14.40
C ALA A 569 13.96 -3.45 13.41
N SER A 570 12.66 -3.50 13.15
CA SER A 570 11.99 -4.51 12.32
C SER A 570 12.00 -4.23 10.81
N ALA A 571 12.30 -3.00 10.37
CA ALA A 571 12.40 -2.66 8.94
C ALA A 571 13.55 -3.41 8.25
N ALA A 572 14.63 -3.73 8.98
CA ALA A 572 15.77 -4.49 8.50
C ALA A 572 15.42 -5.91 8.01
N PHE A 573 14.30 -6.46 8.48
CA PHE A 573 13.97 -7.87 8.34
C PHE A 573 12.76 -8.13 7.44
N TYR A 574 12.39 -7.21 6.54
CA TYR A 574 11.23 -7.40 5.65
C TYR A 574 11.27 -8.74 4.87
N GLY A 575 12.44 -9.19 4.43
CA GLY A 575 12.60 -10.52 3.80
C GLY A 575 12.25 -11.69 4.73
N LEU A 576 12.63 -11.61 6.02
CA LEU A 576 12.29 -12.63 7.03
C LEU A 576 10.78 -12.68 7.29
N TRP A 577 10.14 -11.51 7.42
CA TRP A 577 8.69 -11.41 7.61
C TRP A 577 7.93 -12.05 6.44
N PHE A 578 8.38 -11.79 5.21
CA PHE A 578 7.83 -12.41 4.02
C PHE A 578 7.85 -13.95 4.10
N LEU A 579 8.97 -14.54 4.53
CA LEU A 579 9.09 -15.98 4.72
C LEU A 579 8.22 -16.50 5.87
N LEU A 580 8.12 -15.77 6.98
CA LEU A 580 7.28 -16.12 8.12
C LEU A 580 5.80 -16.21 7.71
N ILE A 581 5.31 -15.31 6.86
CA ILE A 581 3.95 -15.34 6.32
C ILE A 581 3.74 -16.60 5.47
N ILE A 582 4.68 -16.97 4.61
CA ILE A 582 4.61 -18.22 3.84
C ILE A 582 4.53 -19.41 4.79
N LEU A 583 5.43 -19.49 5.78
CA LEU A 583 5.47 -20.57 6.77
C LEU A 583 4.16 -20.69 7.57
N SER A 584 3.54 -19.57 7.94
CA SER A 584 2.25 -19.55 8.65
C SER A 584 1.15 -20.26 7.85
N LEU A 585 1.11 -20.07 6.52
CA LEU A 585 0.13 -20.71 5.65
C LEU A 585 0.43 -22.21 5.47
N TYR A 586 1.72 -22.59 5.39
CA TYR A 586 2.13 -24.01 5.39
C TYR A 586 1.71 -24.71 6.70
N ALA A 587 1.91 -24.06 7.85
CA ALA A 587 1.48 -24.56 9.14
C ALA A 587 -0.05 -24.74 9.19
N LEU A 588 -0.82 -23.74 8.74
CA LEU A 588 -2.28 -23.83 8.66
C LEU A 588 -2.73 -24.99 7.77
N ARG A 589 -2.12 -25.18 6.59
CA ARG A 589 -2.44 -26.32 5.72
C ARG A 589 -2.11 -27.66 6.37
N SER A 590 -0.99 -27.76 7.08
CA SER A 590 -0.59 -28.98 7.79
C SER A 590 -1.63 -29.37 8.84
N VAL A 591 -2.09 -28.40 9.64
CA VAL A 591 -3.17 -28.59 10.62
C VAL A 591 -4.48 -28.95 9.91
N GLY A 592 -4.82 -28.23 8.84
CA GLY A 592 -6.01 -28.45 8.03
C GLY A 592 -6.11 -29.86 7.46
N ARG A 593 -5.01 -30.38 6.88
CA ARG A 593 -4.95 -31.76 6.38
C ARG A 593 -5.18 -32.84 7.43
N ARG A 594 -4.99 -32.52 8.71
CA ARG A 594 -5.24 -33.46 9.83
C ARG A 594 -6.62 -33.30 10.46
N ARG A 595 -7.27 -32.14 10.28
CA ARG A 595 -8.48 -31.75 11.04
C ARG A 595 -9.65 -31.27 10.18
N SER A 596 -9.52 -31.21 8.85
CA SER A 596 -10.61 -30.82 7.97
C SER A 596 -11.59 -31.97 7.77
N VAL A 597 -12.87 -31.64 7.58
CA VAL A 597 -13.96 -32.61 7.40
C VAL A 597 -13.65 -33.55 6.22
N LEU A 598 -13.22 -32.98 5.08
CA LEU A 598 -12.96 -33.74 3.87
C LEU A 598 -11.61 -34.47 3.87
N SER A 599 -10.62 -34.02 4.66
CA SER A 599 -9.35 -34.77 4.77
C SER A 599 -9.45 -36.02 5.64
N LEU A 600 -10.45 -36.08 6.52
CA LEU A 600 -10.74 -37.25 7.34
C LEU A 600 -11.58 -38.29 6.59
N ALA A 601 -12.28 -37.87 5.53
CA ALA A 601 -13.04 -38.76 4.67
C ALA A 601 -12.11 -39.60 3.79
N ASP A 602 -12.51 -40.86 3.53
CA ASP A 602 -11.73 -41.77 2.69
C ASP A 602 -11.68 -41.30 1.23
N GLY A 603 -10.56 -41.58 0.55
CA GLY A 603 -10.36 -41.20 -0.86
C GLY A 603 -11.37 -41.86 -1.80
N GLN A 604 -11.82 -43.09 -1.47
CA GLN A 604 -12.87 -43.79 -2.20
C GLN A 604 -14.21 -43.07 -2.05
N PHE A 605 -14.61 -42.73 -0.82
CA PHE A 605 -15.80 -41.93 -0.54
C PHE A 605 -15.79 -40.62 -1.33
N LEU A 606 -14.68 -39.87 -1.29
CA LEU A 606 -14.58 -38.59 -2.02
C LEU A 606 -14.76 -38.77 -3.53
N SER A 607 -14.14 -39.80 -4.12
CA SER A 607 -14.28 -40.09 -5.54
C SER A 607 -15.69 -40.54 -5.93
N GLN A 608 -16.35 -41.29 -5.05
CA GLN A 608 -17.71 -41.78 -5.28
C GLN A 608 -18.72 -40.64 -5.12
N THR A 609 -18.72 -39.91 -4.02
CA THR A 609 -19.70 -38.86 -3.73
C THR A 609 -19.54 -37.63 -4.62
N PHE A 610 -18.29 -37.26 -4.95
CA PHE A 610 -17.99 -36.00 -5.64
C PHE A 610 -17.43 -36.17 -7.06
N GLY A 611 -17.37 -37.41 -7.57
CA GLY A 611 -16.86 -37.69 -8.91
C GLY A 611 -17.80 -37.23 -10.04
N THR A 612 -19.10 -37.03 -9.76
CA THR A 612 -20.10 -36.64 -10.77
C THR A 612 -21.02 -35.52 -10.26
N PRO A 613 -21.51 -34.64 -11.17
CA PRO A 613 -22.43 -33.57 -10.80
C PRO A 613 -23.78 -34.10 -10.29
N GLU A 614 -24.23 -35.24 -10.78
CA GLU A 614 -25.48 -35.89 -10.33
C GLU A 614 -25.41 -36.30 -8.85
N ARG A 615 -24.29 -36.90 -8.43
CA ARG A 615 -24.09 -37.27 -7.01
C ARG A 615 -23.89 -36.08 -6.09
N MET A 616 -23.34 -34.98 -6.62
CA MET A 616 -23.33 -33.71 -5.89
C MET A 616 -24.75 -33.19 -5.67
N HIS A 617 -25.59 -33.24 -6.70
CA HIS A 617 -26.98 -32.82 -6.59
C HIS A 617 -27.75 -33.70 -5.59
N GLU A 618 -27.50 -35.01 -5.59
CA GLU A 618 -28.04 -35.94 -4.59
C GLU A 618 -27.58 -35.59 -3.16
N LEU A 619 -26.31 -35.24 -2.96
CA LEU A 619 -25.81 -34.79 -1.65
C LEU A 619 -26.55 -33.52 -1.18
N LEU A 620 -26.73 -32.54 -2.08
CA LEU A 620 -27.45 -31.31 -1.77
C LEU A 620 -28.92 -31.60 -1.44
N LYS A 621 -29.58 -32.46 -2.21
CA LYS A 621 -30.95 -32.91 -1.95
C LYS A 621 -31.09 -33.57 -0.57
N ARG A 622 -30.21 -34.54 -0.25
CA ARG A 622 -30.20 -35.20 1.07
C ARG A 622 -29.88 -34.22 2.20
N SER A 623 -29.03 -33.23 1.98
CA SER A 623 -28.76 -32.20 2.98
C SER A 623 -29.97 -31.28 3.22
N HIS A 624 -30.82 -31.10 2.21
CA HIS A 624 -32.10 -30.40 2.35
C HIS A 624 -33.08 -31.23 3.17
N GLU A 625 -33.25 -32.51 2.82
CA GLU A 625 -34.08 -33.45 3.57
C GLU A 625 -33.64 -33.54 5.03
N TYR A 626 -32.34 -33.70 5.29
CA TYR A 626 -31.76 -33.69 6.64
C TYR A 626 -32.15 -32.44 7.44
N ARG A 627 -32.03 -31.24 6.84
CA ARG A 627 -32.40 -29.99 7.51
C ARG A 627 -33.91 -29.88 7.76
N ASN A 628 -34.73 -30.36 6.83
CA ASN A 628 -36.18 -30.36 6.97
C ASN A 628 -36.62 -31.29 8.12
N CYS A 629 -36.09 -32.52 8.17
CA CYS A 629 -36.34 -33.45 9.28
C CYS A 629 -35.93 -32.84 10.63
N HIS A 630 -34.73 -32.24 10.70
CA HIS A 630 -34.28 -31.58 11.92
C HIS A 630 -35.16 -30.39 12.34
N HIS A 631 -35.68 -29.63 11.36
CA HIS A 631 -36.60 -28.52 11.61
C HIS A 631 -37.95 -29.01 12.13
N GLN A 632 -38.48 -30.10 11.59
CA GLN A 632 -39.75 -30.70 12.03
C GLN A 632 -39.65 -31.27 13.46
N ILE A 633 -38.55 -31.97 13.79
CA ILE A 633 -38.28 -32.44 15.15
C ILE A 633 -38.25 -31.25 16.13
N TYR A 634 -37.58 -30.15 15.76
CA TYR A 634 -37.56 -28.94 16.58
C TYR A 634 -38.96 -28.35 16.83
N LEU A 635 -39.81 -28.30 15.79
CA LEU A 635 -41.19 -27.82 15.91
C LEU A 635 -42.05 -28.73 16.80
N MET A 636 -41.83 -30.04 16.75
CA MET A 636 -42.47 -31.02 17.64
C MET A 636 -42.06 -30.86 19.10
N GLU A 637 -40.76 -30.67 19.38
CA GLU A 637 -40.27 -30.41 20.74
C GLU A 637 -40.88 -29.15 21.37
N HIS A 638 -41.35 -28.20 20.55
CA HIS A 638 -42.01 -26.98 21.00
C HIS A 638 -43.55 -27.06 20.95
N GLY A 639 -44.12 -28.25 20.78
CA GLY A 639 -45.57 -28.50 20.83
C GLY A 639 -46.36 -27.89 19.67
N ARG A 640 -45.70 -27.58 18.54
CA ARG A 640 -46.33 -26.90 17.39
C ARG A 640 -46.81 -27.83 16.28
N MET A 641 -46.63 -29.14 16.41
CA MET A 641 -46.98 -30.15 15.40
C MET A 641 -47.54 -31.40 16.09
N ASN A 642 -48.75 -31.82 15.70
CA ASN A 642 -49.35 -33.10 16.05
C ASN A 642 -49.62 -33.83 14.72
N GLY A 643 -48.86 -34.86 14.35
CA GLY A 643 -49.19 -35.63 13.15
C GLY A 643 -48.17 -36.62 12.59
N THR A 644 -46.87 -36.39 12.75
CA THR A 644 -45.82 -37.37 12.33
C THR A 644 -45.22 -38.06 13.55
N GLU A 645 -44.93 -39.37 13.46
CA GLU A 645 -44.29 -40.08 14.56
C GLU A 645 -42.81 -39.68 14.61
N ARG A 646 -42.36 -39.19 15.77
CA ARG A 646 -40.95 -38.81 16.02
C ARG A 646 -39.98 -39.93 15.59
N GLU A 647 -40.40 -41.17 15.76
CA GLU A 647 -39.64 -42.37 15.40
C GLU A 647 -39.36 -42.44 13.88
N GLU A 648 -40.31 -42.06 13.03
CA GLU A 648 -40.13 -42.02 11.57
C GLU A 648 -39.09 -40.97 11.16
N LEU A 649 -39.13 -39.78 11.78
CA LEU A 649 -38.14 -38.72 11.51
C LEU A 649 -36.74 -39.08 12.00
N GLU A 650 -36.63 -39.77 13.14
CA GLU A 650 -35.36 -40.28 13.65
C GLU A 650 -34.82 -41.44 12.80
N GLU A 651 -35.71 -42.27 12.24
CA GLU A 651 -35.32 -43.32 11.30
C GLU A 651 -34.80 -42.75 9.98
N GLU A 652 -35.47 -41.75 9.41
CA GLU A 652 -35.04 -41.03 8.21
C GLU A 652 -33.64 -40.38 8.42
N LEU A 653 -33.41 -39.77 9.58
CA LEU A 653 -32.09 -39.24 9.95
C LEU A 653 -31.03 -40.35 10.06
N ARG A 654 -31.38 -41.51 10.63
CA ARG A 654 -30.51 -42.69 10.68
C ARG A 654 -30.21 -43.25 9.29
N GLU A 655 -31.16 -43.23 8.37
CA GLU A 655 -30.95 -43.65 6.98
C GLU A 655 -30.00 -42.71 6.24
N GLN A 656 -30.13 -41.41 6.43
CA GLN A 656 -29.21 -40.42 5.86
C GLN A 656 -27.79 -40.57 6.43
N GLY A 657 -27.66 -40.87 7.74
CA GLY A 657 -26.39 -41.23 8.36
C GLY A 657 -25.80 -42.53 7.80
N ARG A 658 -26.64 -43.56 7.61
CA ARG A 658 -26.24 -44.83 6.98
C ARG A 658 -25.80 -44.66 5.52
N TRP A 659 -26.43 -43.77 4.75
CA TRP A 659 -26.02 -43.45 3.39
C TRP A 659 -24.59 -42.86 3.34
N LEU A 660 -24.22 -42.02 4.30
CA LEU A 660 -22.86 -41.52 4.45
C LEU A 660 -21.86 -42.63 4.84
N SER A 661 -22.27 -43.55 5.73
CA SER A 661 -21.43 -44.67 6.20
C SER A 661 -21.26 -45.80 5.17
N GLY A 662 -22.28 -46.07 4.35
CA GLY A 662 -22.28 -47.15 3.37
C GLY A 662 -21.31 -46.98 2.21
N GLN A 663 -20.57 -45.86 2.16
CA GLN A 663 -19.64 -45.51 1.08
C GLN A 663 -18.15 -45.54 1.50
N GLY A 664 -17.78 -46.14 2.65
CA GLY A 664 -16.36 -46.42 2.97
C GLY A 664 -16.09 -47.00 4.37
N PRO A 665 -14.93 -47.67 4.57
CA PRO A 665 -14.63 -48.42 5.80
C PRO A 665 -14.22 -47.58 7.02
N LYS A 666 -13.94 -46.27 6.86
CA LYS A 666 -13.64 -45.35 7.98
C LYS A 666 -14.77 -44.35 8.13
N HIS A 667 -15.50 -44.43 9.24
CA HIS A 667 -16.80 -43.79 9.47
C HIS A 667 -16.74 -42.25 9.54
N PRO A 668 -17.23 -41.49 8.52
CA PRO A 668 -17.48 -40.06 8.67
C PRO A 668 -18.78 -39.75 9.45
N ALA A 669 -19.73 -40.71 9.54
CA ALA A 669 -21.09 -40.45 9.99
C ALA A 669 -21.27 -40.30 11.51
N GLU A 670 -20.39 -40.87 12.34
CA GLU A 670 -20.46 -40.69 13.80
C GLU A 670 -20.07 -39.26 14.23
N VAL A 671 -19.37 -38.53 13.36
CA VAL A 671 -18.75 -37.25 13.71
C VAL A 671 -19.28 -36.08 12.87
N TYR A 672 -19.74 -36.30 11.63
CA TYR A 672 -20.12 -35.22 10.70
C TYR A 672 -21.46 -35.48 10.00
N SER A 673 -22.29 -34.43 9.88
CA SER A 673 -23.58 -34.49 9.18
C SER A 673 -23.44 -34.34 7.65
N VAL A 674 -24.48 -34.73 6.90
CA VAL A 674 -24.56 -34.53 5.44
C VAL A 674 -24.37 -33.06 5.07
N VAL A 675 -24.92 -32.16 5.90
CA VAL A 675 -24.80 -30.70 5.75
C VAL A 675 -23.36 -30.23 5.95
N ASP A 676 -22.65 -30.75 6.96
CA ASP A 676 -21.24 -30.40 7.20
C ASP A 676 -20.34 -30.79 6.02
N VAL A 677 -20.62 -31.94 5.40
CA VAL A 677 -19.90 -32.44 4.21
C VAL A 677 -20.17 -31.55 2.99
N ALA A 678 -21.43 -31.16 2.76
CA ALA A 678 -21.79 -30.23 1.68
C ALA A 678 -21.14 -28.84 1.87
N LEU A 679 -21.21 -28.28 3.09
CA LEU A 679 -20.57 -27.00 3.44
C LEU A 679 -19.04 -27.06 3.35
N ALA A 680 -18.42 -28.20 3.66
CA ALA A 680 -16.99 -28.41 3.49
C ALA A 680 -16.55 -28.40 2.03
N TRP A 681 -17.43 -28.78 1.11
CA TRP A 681 -17.12 -28.77 -0.32
C TRP A 681 -17.10 -27.36 -0.93
N GLY A 682 -18.10 -26.54 -0.57
CA GLY A 682 -18.29 -25.18 -1.08
C GLY A 682 -19.05 -25.11 -2.43
N PRO A 683 -19.23 -23.90 -2.97
CA PRO A 683 -20.16 -23.66 -4.10
C PRO A 683 -19.66 -24.13 -5.48
N GLY A 684 -18.35 -24.27 -5.65
CA GLY A 684 -17.73 -24.63 -6.90
C GLY A 684 -17.35 -26.11 -6.96
N PRO A 685 -17.35 -26.73 -8.15
CA PRO A 685 -16.88 -28.11 -8.32
C PRO A 685 -15.36 -28.24 -8.11
N HIS A 686 -14.60 -27.17 -8.33
CA HIS A 686 -13.14 -27.14 -8.11
C HIS A 686 -12.73 -26.05 -7.12
N TRP A 687 -11.64 -26.25 -6.38
CA TRP A 687 -11.12 -25.27 -5.40
C TRP A 687 -10.85 -23.89 -6.00
N TRP A 688 -10.46 -23.84 -7.29
CA TRP A 688 -10.25 -22.59 -8.02
C TRP A 688 -11.52 -21.75 -8.18
N ASP A 689 -12.67 -22.41 -8.36
CA ASP A 689 -13.94 -21.71 -8.50
C ASP A 689 -14.37 -21.10 -7.16
N ASN A 690 -14.14 -21.84 -6.06
CA ASN A 690 -14.29 -21.33 -4.69
C ASN A 690 -13.36 -20.12 -4.46
N ALA A 691 -12.09 -20.22 -4.85
CA ALA A 691 -11.11 -19.13 -4.74
C ALA A 691 -11.57 -17.86 -5.47
N ARG A 692 -12.01 -17.98 -6.72
CA ARG A 692 -12.50 -16.85 -7.52
C ARG A 692 -13.77 -16.25 -6.94
N HIS A 693 -14.68 -17.07 -6.43
CA HIS A 693 -15.93 -16.59 -5.83
C HIS A 693 -15.63 -15.82 -4.53
N ALA A 694 -14.82 -16.40 -3.65
CA ALA A 694 -14.40 -15.80 -2.39
C ALA A 694 -13.64 -14.48 -2.58
N ALA A 695 -12.74 -14.41 -3.58
CA ALA A 695 -12.00 -13.18 -3.90
C ALA A 695 -12.94 -12.00 -4.27
N LYS A 696 -14.01 -12.26 -5.03
CA LYS A 696 -14.98 -11.23 -5.41
C LYS A 696 -15.78 -10.73 -4.22
N LEU A 697 -16.20 -11.65 -3.34
CA LEU A 697 -16.96 -11.31 -2.14
C LEU A 697 -16.10 -10.51 -1.16
N ALA A 698 -14.88 -10.96 -0.91
CA ALA A 698 -13.95 -10.27 -0.02
C ALA A 698 -13.59 -8.87 -0.55
N PHE A 699 -13.51 -8.68 -1.88
CA PHE A 699 -13.37 -7.35 -2.47
C PHE A 699 -14.55 -6.45 -2.11
N VAL A 700 -15.78 -6.92 -2.30
CA VAL A 700 -17.00 -6.13 -1.99
C VAL A 700 -17.11 -5.83 -0.49
N PHE A 701 -16.97 -6.84 0.37
CA PHE A 701 -17.03 -6.66 1.82
C PHE A 701 -15.85 -5.84 2.37
N GLY A 702 -14.73 -5.79 1.64
CA GLY A 702 -13.57 -5.01 2.03
C GLY A 702 -13.72 -3.51 1.82
N ILE A 703 -14.69 -3.02 1.03
CA ILE A 703 -14.85 -1.59 0.72
C ILE A 703 -14.96 -0.72 1.98
N PRO A 704 -15.89 -0.99 2.93
CA PRO A 704 -16.01 -0.19 4.14
C PRO A 704 -14.75 -0.25 5.00
N ALA A 705 -14.13 -1.42 5.11
CA ALA A 705 -12.88 -1.59 5.87
C ALA A 705 -11.73 -0.82 5.23
N SER A 706 -11.62 -0.77 3.90
CA SER A 706 -10.60 0.04 3.22
C SER A 706 -10.79 1.54 3.45
N PHE A 707 -12.03 2.03 3.39
CA PHE A 707 -12.32 3.42 3.75
C PHE A 707 -11.95 3.72 5.20
N ALA A 708 -12.29 2.82 6.12
CA ALA A 708 -11.93 2.91 7.52
C ALA A 708 -10.38 2.96 7.68
N VAL A 709 -9.64 2.00 7.13
CA VAL A 709 -8.18 2.00 7.27
C VAL A 709 -7.53 3.26 6.67
N VAL A 710 -8.01 3.74 5.52
CA VAL A 710 -7.51 4.98 4.90
C VAL A 710 -7.85 6.20 5.74
N TRP A 711 -9.03 6.25 6.34
CA TRP A 711 -9.44 7.31 7.25
C TRP A 711 -8.54 7.39 8.48
N LEU A 712 -8.30 6.29 9.20
CA LEU A 712 -7.40 6.31 10.37
C LEU A 712 -5.96 6.67 10.03
N THR A 713 -5.52 6.41 8.80
CA THR A 713 -4.13 6.67 8.40
C THR A 713 -3.92 8.05 7.82
N SER A 714 -4.96 8.72 7.31
CA SER A 714 -4.83 9.97 6.55
C SER A 714 -5.70 11.11 7.08
N PHE A 715 -6.76 10.81 7.82
CA PHE A 715 -7.76 11.75 8.33
C PHE A 715 -8.07 11.63 9.84
N PRO A 716 -7.23 11.04 10.73
CA PRO A 716 -7.60 10.90 12.15
C PRO A 716 -7.67 12.25 12.86
N ASP A 717 -6.76 13.17 12.56
CA ASP A 717 -6.73 14.56 13.01
C ASP A 717 -6.48 15.53 11.86
N HIS A 718 -6.80 16.80 12.14
CA HIS A 718 -6.43 17.90 11.27
C HIS A 718 -4.92 17.96 11.01
N ARG A 719 -4.07 17.52 11.97
CA ARG A 719 -2.60 17.54 11.85
C ARG A 719 -2.09 16.55 10.81
N THR A 720 -2.55 15.29 10.86
CA THR A 720 -2.17 14.27 9.88
C THR A 720 -2.73 14.60 8.50
N TRP A 721 -3.93 15.17 8.43
CA TRP A 721 -4.49 15.65 7.17
C TRP A 721 -3.63 16.74 6.55
N LEU A 722 -3.27 17.76 7.33
CA LEU A 722 -2.39 18.84 6.89
C LEU A 722 -1.04 18.28 6.40
N PHE A 723 -0.42 17.38 7.18
CA PHE A 723 0.83 16.72 6.78
C PHE A 723 0.69 15.95 5.47
N THR A 724 -0.42 15.24 5.29
CA THR A 724 -0.69 14.46 4.08
C THR A 724 -0.83 15.37 2.85
N LEU A 725 -1.47 16.53 2.98
CA LEU A 725 -1.61 17.48 1.88
C LEU A 725 -0.29 18.12 1.42
N HIS A 726 0.65 18.29 2.35
CA HIS A 726 1.95 18.91 2.08
C HIS A 726 3.00 17.89 1.60
N THR A 727 2.74 16.59 1.81
CA THR A 727 3.64 15.54 1.33
C THR A 727 3.46 15.36 -0.18
N PRO A 728 4.53 15.37 -1.01
CA PRO A 728 4.42 15.35 -2.47
C PRO A 728 3.55 14.22 -3.05
N ASN A 729 3.58 13.04 -2.43
CA ASN A 729 2.80 11.89 -2.84
C ASN A 729 1.53 11.66 -1.99
N GLY A 730 1.18 12.54 -1.04
CA GLY A 730 0.17 12.24 -0.02
C GLY A 730 -1.23 11.94 -0.58
N LEU A 731 -1.73 12.76 -1.50
CA LEU A 731 -3.02 12.50 -2.17
C LEU A 731 -3.02 11.20 -2.98
N LEU A 732 -1.92 10.93 -3.69
CA LEU A 732 -1.75 9.72 -4.49
C LEU A 732 -1.64 8.48 -3.60
N GLU A 733 -1.01 8.64 -2.43
CA GLU A 733 -0.83 7.61 -1.43
C GLU A 733 -2.16 7.22 -0.77
N ILE A 734 -3.11 8.15 -0.59
CA ILE A 734 -4.48 7.84 -0.14
C ILE A 734 -5.15 6.85 -1.12
N VAL A 735 -5.12 7.16 -2.42
CA VAL A 735 -5.73 6.32 -3.47
C VAL A 735 -5.00 4.98 -3.56
N ALA A 736 -3.67 4.99 -3.55
CA ALA A 736 -2.87 3.79 -3.66
C ALA A 736 -3.02 2.87 -2.44
N LYS A 737 -3.10 3.42 -1.23
CA LYS A 737 -3.42 2.66 0.00
C LYS A 737 -4.81 2.03 -0.07
N PHE A 738 -5.82 2.77 -0.52
CA PHE A 738 -7.16 2.22 -0.71
C PHE A 738 -7.13 1.01 -1.65
N CYS A 739 -6.51 1.15 -2.82
CA CYS A 739 -6.37 0.06 -3.78
C CYS A 739 -5.54 -1.11 -3.23
N ALA A 740 -4.45 -0.84 -2.51
CA ALA A 740 -3.62 -1.87 -1.90
C ALA A 740 -4.42 -2.71 -0.89
N TRP A 741 -5.25 -2.07 -0.06
CA TRP A 741 -6.13 -2.76 0.88
C TRP A 741 -7.19 -3.61 0.17
N GLN A 742 -7.82 -3.07 -0.86
CA GLN A 742 -8.79 -3.81 -1.67
C GLN A 742 -8.18 -5.08 -2.31
N ILE A 743 -6.97 -4.96 -2.84
CA ILE A 743 -6.23 -6.09 -3.39
C ILE A 743 -5.88 -7.11 -2.29
N ALA A 744 -5.52 -6.65 -1.09
CA ALA A 744 -5.23 -7.52 0.05
C ALA A 744 -6.46 -8.32 0.48
N TRP A 745 -7.64 -7.68 0.58
CA TRP A 745 -8.89 -8.36 0.91
C TRP A 745 -9.27 -9.40 -0.14
N ALA A 746 -9.18 -9.05 -1.42
CA ALA A 746 -9.41 -9.98 -2.52
C ALA A 746 -8.43 -11.17 -2.49
N GLY A 747 -7.15 -10.91 -2.21
CA GLY A 747 -6.12 -11.94 -2.06
C GLY A 747 -6.39 -12.88 -0.88
N ALA A 748 -6.77 -12.36 0.28
CA ALA A 748 -7.14 -13.15 1.45
C ALA A 748 -8.39 -14.00 1.18
N GLY A 749 -9.41 -13.44 0.54
CA GLY A 749 -10.59 -14.17 0.07
C GLY A 749 -10.22 -15.28 -0.92
N MET A 750 -9.33 -15.02 -1.87
CA MET A 750 -8.85 -16.03 -2.82
C MET A 750 -8.19 -17.21 -2.11
N VAL A 751 -7.35 -16.95 -1.10
CA VAL A 751 -6.69 -17.98 -0.29
C VAL A 751 -7.70 -18.76 0.55
N LEU A 752 -8.67 -18.07 1.18
CA LEU A 752 -9.77 -18.69 1.91
C LEU A 752 -10.55 -19.67 1.04
N GLY A 753 -10.97 -19.24 -0.16
CA GLY A 753 -11.71 -20.08 -1.09
C GLY A 753 -10.88 -21.24 -1.67
N ALA A 754 -9.59 -21.00 -1.95
CA ALA A 754 -8.69 -22.05 -2.45
C ALA A 754 -8.43 -23.15 -1.42
N LEU A 755 -8.32 -22.78 -0.15
CA LEU A 755 -8.09 -23.71 0.96
C LEU A 755 -9.39 -24.21 1.60
N TRP A 756 -10.56 -23.75 1.15
CA TRP A 756 -11.86 -23.97 1.79
C TRP A 756 -12.10 -25.39 2.29
N ARG A 757 -11.81 -26.38 1.44
CA ARG A 757 -12.03 -27.81 1.69
C ARG A 757 -10.97 -28.46 2.60
N VAL A 758 -9.84 -27.78 2.80
CA VAL A 758 -8.68 -28.25 3.60
C VAL A 758 -8.59 -27.47 4.92
N LEU A 759 -9.34 -26.38 5.10
CA LEU A 759 -9.31 -25.61 6.34
C LEU A 759 -9.94 -26.39 7.50
N PRO A 760 -9.40 -26.25 8.72
CA PRO A 760 -9.98 -26.89 9.90
C PRO A 760 -11.31 -26.22 10.27
N GLY A 761 -12.26 -27.04 10.76
CA GLY A 761 -13.54 -26.57 11.27
C GLY A 761 -14.76 -27.01 10.46
N ARG A 762 -15.85 -27.32 11.17
CA ARG A 762 -17.14 -27.73 10.60
C ARG A 762 -17.88 -26.54 10.01
N ARG A 763 -17.92 -25.43 10.75
CA ARG A 763 -18.64 -24.18 10.40
C ARG A 763 -17.70 -23.15 9.79
N SER A 764 -18.25 -22.26 8.97
CA SER A 764 -17.45 -21.31 8.21
C SER A 764 -16.70 -20.24 9.02
N PRO A 765 -17.20 -19.70 10.16
CA PRO A 765 -16.43 -18.75 10.96
C PRO A 765 -15.13 -19.35 11.52
N VAL A 766 -15.13 -20.65 11.85
CA VAL A 766 -13.92 -21.34 12.33
C VAL A 766 -12.86 -21.41 11.23
N ARG A 767 -13.29 -21.62 9.98
CA ARG A 767 -12.38 -21.60 8.82
C ARG A 767 -11.82 -20.21 8.58
N ALA A 768 -12.66 -19.17 8.64
CA ALA A 768 -12.23 -17.77 8.55
C ALA A 768 -11.23 -17.40 9.68
N LEU A 769 -11.52 -17.80 10.92
CA LEU A 769 -10.65 -17.60 12.07
C LEU A 769 -9.29 -18.28 11.85
N SER A 770 -9.26 -19.52 11.35
CA SER A 770 -8.01 -20.24 11.13
C SER A 770 -7.05 -19.54 10.15
N LEU A 771 -7.59 -18.97 9.05
CA LEU A 771 -6.79 -18.17 8.12
C LEU A 771 -6.38 -16.83 8.73
N THR A 772 -7.27 -16.21 9.50
CA THR A 772 -6.97 -14.97 10.21
C THR A 772 -5.86 -15.17 11.24
N VAL A 773 -5.82 -16.30 11.94
CA VAL A 773 -4.74 -16.64 12.88
C VAL A 773 -3.41 -16.80 12.14
N ALA A 774 -3.40 -17.43 10.96
CA ALA A 774 -2.19 -17.52 10.15
C ALA A 774 -1.66 -16.13 9.74
N TYR A 775 -2.56 -15.19 9.42
CA TYR A 775 -2.20 -13.79 9.19
C TYR A 775 -1.74 -13.07 10.47
N ALA A 776 -2.44 -13.28 11.58
CA ALA A 776 -2.22 -12.58 12.84
C ALA A 776 -0.92 -13.02 13.53
N LEU A 777 -0.42 -14.24 13.30
CA LEU A 777 0.79 -14.74 13.95
C LEU A 777 2.04 -13.93 13.55
N PRO A 778 2.37 -13.73 12.27
CA PRO A 778 3.43 -12.81 11.86
C PRO A 778 3.23 -11.38 12.37
N VAL A 779 2.00 -10.85 12.27
CA VAL A 779 1.67 -9.49 12.71
C VAL A 779 1.87 -9.35 14.22
N GLY A 780 1.48 -10.35 15.01
CA GLY A 780 1.61 -10.39 16.46
C GLY A 780 3.06 -10.48 16.91
N VAL A 781 3.89 -11.31 16.25
CA VAL A 781 5.34 -11.35 16.50
C VAL A 781 5.97 -9.99 16.17
N GLY A 782 5.56 -9.36 15.06
CA GLY A 782 6.01 -8.02 14.68
C GLY A 782 5.60 -6.97 15.70
N ALA A 783 4.36 -7.00 16.16
CA ALA A 783 3.84 -6.08 17.15
C ALA A 783 4.50 -6.29 18.54
N LEU A 784 4.80 -7.53 18.92
CA LEU A 784 5.54 -7.83 20.15
C LEU A 784 6.97 -7.28 20.09
N LEU A 785 7.65 -7.46 18.95
CA LEU A 785 8.97 -6.87 18.72
C LEU A 785 8.91 -5.33 18.73
N SER A 786 7.82 -4.76 18.20
CA SER A 786 7.63 -3.31 18.13
C SER A 786 7.14 -2.70 19.45
N ARG A 787 6.62 -3.51 20.39
CA ARG A 787 6.34 -3.10 21.77
C ARG A 787 7.64 -2.76 22.52
N ILE A 788 8.76 -3.38 22.15
CA ILE A 788 10.09 -2.98 22.65
C ILE A 788 10.45 -1.57 22.17
N THR A 789 9.86 -1.12 21.05
CA THR A 789 10.11 0.18 20.41
C THR A 789 8.96 1.19 20.57
N ASP A 790 8.03 1.00 21.52
CA ASP A 790 6.91 1.91 21.86
C ASP A 790 5.92 2.24 20.70
N THR A 791 5.64 1.28 19.80
CA THR A 791 4.64 1.49 18.73
C THR A 791 3.21 1.08 19.11
N GLU A 792 2.21 1.74 18.52
CA GLU A 792 0.78 1.52 18.77
C GLU A 792 0.28 0.11 18.35
N LEU A 793 0.10 -0.78 19.33
CA LEU A 793 -0.49 -2.13 19.15
C LEU A 793 -1.95 -2.09 18.63
N SER A 794 -2.70 -1.04 19.00
CA SER A 794 -4.13 -0.91 18.70
C SER A 794 -4.45 -0.92 17.21
N LYS A 795 -3.59 -0.33 16.37
CA LYS A 795 -3.73 -0.36 14.91
C LYS A 795 -3.64 -1.79 14.37
N ALA A 796 -2.60 -2.54 14.78
CA ALA A 796 -2.41 -3.93 14.36
C ALA A 796 -3.59 -4.84 14.76
N LEU A 797 -4.16 -4.64 15.94
CA LEU A 797 -5.34 -5.37 16.40
C LEU A 797 -6.58 -5.07 15.54
N LEU A 798 -6.87 -3.78 15.30
CA LEU A 798 -8.00 -3.37 14.46
C LEU A 798 -7.94 -4.01 13.07
N TYR A 799 -6.75 -4.10 12.50
CA TYR A 799 -6.52 -4.70 11.21
C TYR A 799 -6.75 -6.21 11.16
N VAL A 800 -6.31 -6.94 12.20
CA VAL A 800 -6.63 -8.36 12.37
C VAL A 800 -8.14 -8.54 12.53
N MET A 801 -8.82 -7.64 13.23
CA MET A 801 -10.28 -7.64 13.37
C MET A 801 -11.00 -7.41 12.04
N PHE A 802 -10.57 -6.44 11.22
CA PHE A 802 -11.14 -6.25 9.88
C PHE A 802 -10.92 -7.47 8.99
N MET A 803 -9.74 -8.08 9.03
CA MET A 803 -9.48 -9.33 8.31
C MET A 803 -10.46 -10.43 8.75
N LEU A 804 -10.65 -10.59 10.07
CA LEU A 804 -11.58 -11.58 10.62
C LEU A 804 -13.02 -11.35 10.15
N ILE A 805 -13.49 -10.10 10.23
CA ILE A 805 -14.85 -9.70 9.82
C ILE A 805 -15.05 -10.00 8.33
N ILE A 806 -14.15 -9.52 7.47
CA ILE A 806 -14.26 -9.70 6.01
C ILE A 806 -14.24 -11.18 5.64
N LEU A 807 -13.32 -11.96 6.22
CA LEU A 807 -13.23 -13.39 5.94
C LEU A 807 -14.44 -14.15 6.49
N THR A 808 -15.00 -13.75 7.63
CA THR A 808 -16.22 -14.35 8.19
C THR A 808 -17.44 -14.04 7.33
N LEU A 809 -17.62 -12.80 6.87
CA LEU A 809 -18.69 -12.44 5.95
C LEU A 809 -18.55 -13.19 4.61
N THR A 810 -17.32 -13.27 4.10
CA THR A 810 -16.99 -14.04 2.90
C THR A 810 -17.32 -15.53 3.08
N SER A 811 -16.99 -16.10 4.24
CA SER A 811 -17.22 -17.51 4.54
C SER A 811 -18.71 -17.85 4.69
N LEU A 812 -19.47 -17.00 5.38
CA LEU A 812 -20.93 -17.13 5.48
C LEU A 812 -21.61 -17.06 4.12
N TRP A 813 -21.12 -16.20 3.22
CA TRP A 813 -21.66 -16.09 1.87
C TRP A 813 -21.23 -17.26 0.96
N LEU A 814 -20.07 -17.89 1.22
CA LEU A 814 -19.70 -19.14 0.53
C LEU A 814 -20.67 -20.27 0.91
N ASP A 815 -21.05 -20.39 2.17
CA ASP A 815 -22.06 -21.36 2.62
C ASP A 815 -23.41 -21.10 1.92
N MET A 816 -23.85 -19.84 1.89
CA MET A 816 -25.05 -19.40 1.17
C MET A 816 -25.02 -19.83 -0.29
N SER A 817 -23.89 -19.59 -0.96
CA SER A 817 -23.73 -19.90 -2.37
C SER A 817 -23.69 -21.41 -2.66
N THR A 818 -23.38 -22.23 -1.66
CA THR A 818 -23.37 -23.70 -1.80
C THR A 818 -24.78 -24.24 -1.99
N PHE A 819 -25.78 -23.62 -1.35
CA PHE A 819 -27.20 -23.98 -1.46
C PHE A 819 -28.00 -23.06 -2.38
N ARG A 820 -27.34 -22.36 -3.32
CA ARG A 820 -27.99 -21.33 -4.15
C ARG A 820 -29.22 -21.83 -4.92
N GLU A 821 -29.25 -23.10 -5.30
CA GLU A 821 -30.39 -23.70 -6.02
C GLU A 821 -31.65 -23.78 -5.15
N GLU A 822 -31.51 -23.84 -3.82
CA GLU A 822 -32.62 -23.85 -2.87
C GLU A 822 -33.25 -22.47 -2.65
N ARG A 823 -32.72 -21.43 -3.28
CA ARG A 823 -33.32 -20.09 -3.23
C ARG A 823 -34.73 -20.06 -3.84
N GLN A 824 -35.11 -21.08 -4.60
CA GLN A 824 -36.50 -21.27 -5.04
C GLN A 824 -37.47 -21.56 -3.88
N PHE A 825 -36.99 -22.17 -2.79
CA PHE A 825 -37.79 -22.53 -1.62
C PHE A 825 -37.79 -21.44 -0.53
N TRP A 826 -36.85 -20.48 -0.61
CA TRP A 826 -36.68 -19.42 0.39
C TRP A 826 -36.71 -18.03 -0.26
N PRO A 827 -37.63 -17.13 0.15
CA PRO A 827 -37.81 -15.83 -0.51
C PRO A 827 -36.63 -14.87 -0.32
N THR A 828 -35.81 -15.07 0.71
CA THR A 828 -34.65 -14.21 1.00
C THR A 828 -33.39 -15.02 1.23
N SER A 829 -32.23 -14.43 0.91
CA SER A 829 -30.92 -15.00 1.24
C SER A 829 -30.74 -15.17 2.75
N PHE A 830 -31.38 -14.34 3.57
CA PHE A 830 -31.34 -14.50 5.03
C PHE A 830 -32.12 -15.74 5.48
N GLY A 831 -33.27 -16.03 4.87
CA GLY A 831 -34.05 -17.24 5.15
C GLY A 831 -33.30 -18.53 4.81
N LEU A 832 -32.52 -18.54 3.73
CA LEU A 832 -31.65 -19.68 3.43
C LEU A 832 -30.54 -19.85 4.48
N LEU A 833 -30.00 -18.74 5.00
CA LEU A 833 -28.99 -18.75 6.05
C LEU A 833 -29.63 -19.31 7.33
N LEU A 834 -30.89 -18.92 7.60
CA LEU A 834 -31.81 -19.45 8.62
C LEU A 834 -31.87 -20.97 8.62
N SER A 835 -32.11 -21.53 7.44
CA SER A 835 -32.18 -22.98 7.24
C SER A 835 -30.83 -23.67 7.47
N ILE A 836 -29.72 -23.12 6.94
CA ILE A 836 -28.40 -23.75 6.99
C ILE A 836 -27.89 -23.90 8.42
N TYR A 837 -28.01 -22.85 9.23
CA TYR A 837 -27.41 -22.81 10.57
C TYR A 837 -28.39 -23.16 11.69
N GLN A 838 -29.67 -23.40 11.37
CA GLN A 838 -30.78 -23.58 12.32
C GLN A 838 -30.96 -22.35 13.25
N LEU A 839 -32.16 -22.19 13.82
CA LEU A 839 -32.52 -21.00 14.63
C LEU A 839 -31.51 -20.70 15.75
N ARG A 840 -31.06 -21.73 16.47
CA ARG A 840 -30.11 -21.59 17.59
C ARG A 840 -28.68 -21.27 17.12
N GLY A 841 -28.26 -21.78 15.97
CA GLY A 841 -26.93 -21.51 15.43
C GLY A 841 -26.80 -20.07 14.92
N ILE A 842 -27.87 -19.46 14.42
CA ILE A 842 -27.80 -18.14 13.77
C ILE A 842 -27.79 -17.01 14.75
N ALA A 843 -28.58 -17.12 15.83
CA ALA A 843 -28.46 -16.18 16.94
C ALA A 843 -27.00 -16.09 17.39
N THR A 844 -26.30 -17.24 17.51
CA THR A 844 -24.87 -17.24 17.87
C THR A 844 -23.96 -16.65 16.78
N GLN A 845 -24.23 -16.90 15.49
CA GLN A 845 -23.43 -16.33 14.40
C GLN A 845 -23.62 -14.82 14.26
N ILE A 846 -24.87 -14.35 14.34
CA ILE A 846 -25.20 -12.92 14.32
C ILE A 846 -24.61 -12.24 15.54
N ALA A 847 -24.79 -12.81 16.74
CA ALA A 847 -24.17 -12.28 17.96
C ALA A 847 -22.64 -12.23 17.85
N TYR A 848 -22.02 -13.25 17.26
CA TYR A 848 -20.57 -13.27 17.02
C TYR A 848 -20.13 -12.15 16.07
N VAL A 849 -20.79 -11.99 14.92
CA VAL A 849 -20.48 -10.91 13.97
C VAL A 849 -20.74 -9.54 14.58
N LEU A 850 -21.84 -9.36 15.30
CA LEU A 850 -22.15 -8.11 16.02
C LEU A 850 -21.12 -7.82 17.10
N ALA A 851 -20.67 -8.82 17.85
CA ALA A 851 -19.61 -8.66 18.84
C ALA A 851 -18.29 -8.26 18.17
N LEU A 852 -17.91 -8.89 17.05
CA LEU A 852 -16.73 -8.50 16.28
C LEU A 852 -16.82 -7.05 15.77
N MET A 853 -17.98 -6.66 15.23
CA MET A 853 -18.22 -5.29 14.76
C MET A 853 -18.19 -4.28 15.90
N ALA A 854 -18.81 -4.59 17.05
CA ALA A 854 -18.80 -3.75 18.25
C ALA A 854 -17.37 -3.59 18.80
N THR A 855 -16.58 -4.66 18.82
CA THR A 855 -15.19 -4.64 19.27
C THR A 855 -14.34 -3.80 18.31
N ALA A 856 -14.49 -4.00 17.00
CA ALA A 856 -13.80 -3.20 15.98
C ALA A 856 -14.21 -1.72 16.07
N ALA A 857 -15.48 -1.42 16.28
CA ALA A 857 -15.99 -0.07 16.48
C ALA A 857 -15.46 0.57 17.77
N ALA A 858 -15.33 -0.19 18.86
CA ALA A 858 -14.75 0.29 20.10
C ALA A 858 -13.26 0.62 19.95
N ILE A 859 -12.47 -0.28 19.34
CA ILE A 859 -11.05 -0.03 19.05
C ILE A 859 -10.91 1.16 18.09
N TRP A 860 -11.76 1.23 17.07
CA TRP A 860 -11.82 2.34 16.14
C TRP A 860 -12.12 3.66 16.85
N HIS A 861 -13.12 3.68 17.72
CA HIS A 861 -13.51 4.87 18.47
C HIS A 861 -12.43 5.31 19.44
N ASP A 862 -11.72 4.37 20.09
CA ASP A 862 -10.55 4.68 20.91
C ASP A 862 -9.42 5.32 20.06
N LEU A 863 -9.12 4.74 18.90
CA LEU A 863 -8.11 5.26 17.97
C LEU A 863 -8.49 6.61 17.35
N ALA A 864 -9.76 6.83 17.03
CA ALA A 864 -10.24 8.09 16.45
C ALA A 864 -10.51 9.16 17.52
N GLY A 865 -10.96 8.76 18.71
CA GLY A 865 -11.42 9.64 19.79
C GLY A 865 -10.31 10.08 20.74
N SER A 866 -9.29 9.25 20.99
CA SER A 866 -8.06 9.65 21.71
C SER A 866 -7.34 10.83 21.04
N VAL A 867 -7.57 10.98 19.72
CA VAL A 867 -6.99 12.02 18.88
C VAL A 867 -7.76 13.34 18.93
N THR A 868 -9.06 13.33 19.24
CA THR A 868 -9.89 14.56 19.38
C THR A 868 -9.81 15.24 20.75
N LYS A 869 -9.23 14.58 21.76
CA LYS A 869 -9.09 15.12 23.13
C LYS A 869 -7.72 15.77 23.40
N GLN A 870 -6.84 15.85 22.40
CA GLN A 870 -5.51 16.51 22.42
C GLN A 870 -5.42 17.56 21.30
#